data_AF-A0A928WZW3-F1
#
_entry.id   AF-A0A928WZW3-F1
#
_cell.length_a   1.000
_cell.length_b   1.000
_cell.length_c   1.000
_cell.angle_alpha   90.00
_cell.angle_beta   90.00
_cell.angle_gamma   90.00
#
_symmetry.space_group_name_H-M   'P 1'
#
loop_
_entity.id
_entity.type
_entity.pdbx_description
1 polymer ?
#
loop_
_entity_poly.entity_id
_entity_poly.type
_entity_poly.pdbx_seq_one_letter_code
_entity_poly.pdbx_strand_id
1 'polypeptide(L)'
;MLGQVLKERYQLIRMLGSGGFGQTYVARDLFQPQTPECVVKQLKPASTDATFLKVARRLFETEVTTLSRLGTHSCIPKLLDSFEEQTEFYLVQELIDGESLGDELRRLGQLNETQVIALLRETLRILKFVHDNRVIHRDLKPDNLIRRQHDGKLCLIDFGAVKEIRTQLVDSELTSLTVGIGTQGYTPSEQLAGKPRFSSDIFALGMTAIHGLTGRKPTDLPEDMSSLELRWEEYVNISPGLRYLLRKMVRHYFYQRYQTAADVLHDLEHLDELADKVDQLTMAETVLPQATVWQPTRKESMRAVAIATALASTLTLGVRQIGGFMPLELSVYDGLVAYQRDLGPDPRILLVGINEQDLNNQQRESPSDQSIADAIDIIQSHNPSTIGLDLHRNIPQGEGRAALARSLAADNIIGITKLGDLDGESIPPPPELNPEQVGFNDIPLDPDDKIRRNLFFASLENEADTTVYTSFGLLVALHYFYEQHGLISSGSALDPNTMTVGDVHFTPMESTFGGYQSVDASGYQIPITYRSPDKIAEQVSLTEILTDTVDPELITDKVVLIGNMAYISTDKFFTPYTLRSDRYQMSGVEVHLHMISQFLGAVLDGYPLPWAWPDGVEIAWIVAWAGGGSLITWQLRQRRYWVIAYGIGVVAIASTTVVFFWSNAWIPVIAPLAAFTLASGSLLMYHRYRQRHRQRL
;
A
#
# COMPACT_ATOMS: atom_id res chain seq x y z
N MET A 1 36.76 22.93 -5.16
CA MET A 1 37.32 21.67 -4.64
C MET A 1 38.70 21.37 -5.22
N LEU A 2 38.95 21.38 -6.53
CA LEU A 2 40.33 21.15 -7.04
C LEU A 2 41.29 22.24 -6.54
N GLY A 3 42.49 21.85 -6.09
CA GLY A 3 43.49 22.73 -5.46
C GLY A 3 43.25 23.02 -3.97
N GLN A 4 42.09 22.65 -3.41
CA GLN A 4 41.81 22.75 -1.97
C GLN A 4 42.66 21.75 -1.19
N VAL A 5 43.06 22.15 0.01
CA VAL A 5 43.74 21.28 0.97
C VAL A 5 42.75 20.89 2.06
N LEU A 6 42.49 19.60 2.20
CA LEU A 6 41.63 19.05 3.25
C LEU A 6 42.48 18.63 4.44
N LYS A 7 41.98 18.86 5.67
CA LYS A 7 42.72 18.57 6.92
C LYS A 7 44.15 19.13 6.92
N GLU A 8 44.37 20.26 6.25
CA GLU A 8 45.69 20.91 6.05
C GLU A 8 46.80 20.00 5.45
N ARG A 9 46.42 18.82 4.94
CA ARG A 9 47.36 17.75 4.56
C ARG A 9 47.12 17.20 3.16
N TYR A 10 45.86 17.04 2.75
CA TYR A 10 45.54 16.37 1.49
C TYR A 10 45.13 17.39 0.43
N GLN A 11 46.03 17.67 -0.53
CA GLN A 11 45.75 18.57 -1.64
C GLN A 11 45.05 17.82 -2.77
N LEU A 12 43.82 18.23 -3.12
CA LEU A 12 43.05 17.60 -4.21
C LEU A 12 43.63 17.98 -5.58
N ILE A 13 44.08 16.99 -6.35
CA ILE A 13 44.77 17.17 -7.64
C ILE A 13 43.79 17.06 -8.81
N ARG A 14 43.01 15.97 -8.86
CA ARG A 14 42.03 15.70 -9.93
C ARG A 14 40.84 14.91 -9.43
N MET A 15 39.69 15.05 -10.07
CA MET A 15 38.50 14.26 -9.78
C MET A 15 38.54 12.95 -10.57
N LEU A 16 38.29 11.81 -9.90
CA LEU A 16 38.16 10.48 -10.50
C LEU A 16 36.71 10.15 -10.86
N GLY A 17 35.75 10.65 -10.09
CA GLY A 17 34.33 10.40 -10.33
C GLY A 17 33.44 11.16 -9.36
N SER A 18 32.17 11.29 -9.75
CA SER A 18 31.10 11.89 -8.94
C SER A 18 29.84 11.01 -9.02
N GLY A 19 29.12 10.90 -7.91
CA GLY A 19 27.89 10.11 -7.83
C GLY A 19 26.94 10.62 -6.75
N GLY A 20 25.76 9.99 -6.62
CA GLY A 20 24.70 10.44 -5.71
C GLY A 20 25.03 10.43 -4.21
N PHE A 21 26.16 9.84 -3.81
CA PHE A 21 26.60 9.74 -2.42
C PHE A 21 27.89 10.52 -2.13
N GLY A 22 28.48 11.20 -3.12
CA GLY A 22 29.75 11.88 -2.93
C GLY A 22 30.63 12.00 -4.16
N GLN A 23 31.88 12.42 -3.92
CA GLN A 23 32.88 12.72 -4.95
C GLN A 23 34.20 12.02 -4.60
N THR A 24 34.92 11.54 -5.62
CA THR A 24 36.20 10.86 -5.45
C THR A 24 37.30 11.61 -6.17
N TYR A 25 38.41 11.82 -5.48
CA TYR A 25 39.54 12.61 -5.96
C TYR A 25 40.85 11.84 -5.81
N VAL A 26 41.81 12.15 -6.67
CA VAL A 26 43.23 11.91 -6.37
C VAL A 26 43.75 13.11 -5.58
N ALA A 27 44.51 12.84 -4.53
CA ALA A 27 45.13 13.86 -3.69
C ALA A 27 46.61 13.57 -3.45
N ARG A 28 47.36 14.62 -3.11
CA ARG A 28 48.74 14.53 -2.64
C ARG A 28 48.77 14.74 -1.13
N ASP A 29 49.49 13.88 -0.42
CA ASP A 29 49.81 14.09 0.99
C ASP A 29 50.98 15.09 1.11
N LEU A 30 50.68 16.29 1.60
CA LEU A 30 51.64 17.38 1.76
C LEU A 30 52.63 17.13 2.91
N PHE A 31 52.26 16.29 3.88
CA PHE A 31 53.12 15.98 5.02
C PHE A 31 54.07 14.82 4.71
N GLN A 32 53.73 14.00 3.71
CA GLN A 32 54.59 12.94 3.19
C GLN A 32 54.76 13.08 1.67
N PRO A 33 55.44 14.14 1.18
CA PRO A 33 55.50 14.44 -0.26
C PRO A 33 56.26 13.39 -1.09
N GLN A 34 56.98 12.47 -0.43
CA GLN A 34 57.65 11.33 -1.06
C GLN A 34 56.74 10.08 -1.17
N THR A 35 55.52 10.13 -0.62
CA THR A 35 54.55 9.04 -0.77
C THR A 35 53.77 9.15 -2.07
N PRO A 36 53.34 8.02 -2.67
CA PRO A 36 52.48 8.03 -3.84
C PRO A 36 51.19 8.81 -3.59
N GLU A 37 50.57 9.29 -4.68
CA GLU A 37 49.26 9.94 -4.62
C GLU A 37 48.21 8.99 -3.98
N CYS A 38 47.22 9.56 -3.32
CA CYS A 38 46.16 8.83 -2.62
C CYS A 38 44.78 9.13 -3.19
N VAL A 39 43.80 8.29 -2.86
CA VAL A 39 42.39 8.51 -3.23
C VAL A 39 41.65 9.09 -2.03
N VAL A 40 40.99 10.23 -2.21
CA VAL A 40 40.09 10.84 -1.22
C VAL A 40 38.66 10.68 -1.70
N LYS A 41 37.85 9.93 -0.93
CA LYS A 41 36.41 9.81 -1.13
C LYS A 41 35.71 10.72 -0.14
N GLN A 42 35.02 11.72 -0.67
CA GLN A 42 34.13 12.59 0.07
C GLN A 42 32.73 12.00 0.03
N LEU A 43 32.12 11.83 1.19
CA LEU A 43 30.75 11.35 1.36
C LEU A 43 29.92 12.52 1.85
N LYS A 44 28.96 12.95 1.03
CA LYS A 44 28.09 14.09 1.33
C LYS A 44 26.76 13.58 1.87
N PRO A 45 26.37 13.95 3.11
CA PRO A 45 25.04 13.65 3.61
C PRO A 45 23.96 14.25 2.70
N ALA A 46 22.89 13.50 2.42
CA ALA A 46 21.76 14.00 1.63
C ALA A 46 20.87 14.99 2.41
N SER A 47 21.02 15.04 3.74
CA SER A 47 20.34 15.95 4.65
C SER A 47 21.28 16.35 5.79
N THR A 48 21.11 17.57 6.29
CA THR A 48 21.80 18.09 7.47
C THR A 48 21.03 17.84 8.78
N ASP A 49 19.92 17.10 8.70
CA ASP A 49 19.16 16.69 9.88
C ASP A 49 20.02 15.90 10.88
N ALA A 50 19.81 16.13 12.17
CA ALA A 50 20.61 15.54 13.25
C ALA A 50 20.45 14.01 13.32
N THR A 51 19.29 13.46 12.96
CA THR A 51 19.06 12.01 12.93
C THR A 51 19.74 11.39 11.71
N PHE A 52 19.61 12.05 10.56
CA PHE A 52 20.30 11.64 9.33
C PHE A 52 21.82 11.63 9.48
N LEU A 53 22.40 12.68 10.08
CA LEU A 53 23.84 12.78 10.31
C LEU A 53 24.36 11.70 11.28
N LYS A 54 23.58 11.30 12.29
CA LYS A 54 23.94 10.18 13.18
C LYS A 54 24.01 8.85 12.42
N VAL A 55 23.06 8.57 11.54
CA VAL A 55 23.06 7.36 10.70
C VAL A 55 24.23 7.39 9.71
N ALA A 56 24.44 8.52 9.03
CA ALA A 56 25.55 8.70 8.10
C ALA A 56 26.93 8.49 8.78
N ARG A 57 27.13 9.05 9.98
CA ARG A 57 28.35 8.85 10.77
C ARG A 57 28.55 7.38 11.14
N ARG A 58 27.50 6.68 11.59
CA ARG A 58 27.59 5.24 11.92
C ARG A 58 27.99 4.38 10.72
N LEU A 59 27.44 4.65 9.54
CA LEU A 59 27.76 3.92 8.31
C LEU A 59 29.19 4.24 7.83
N PHE A 60 29.61 5.50 7.95
CA PHE A 60 30.99 5.90 7.68
C PHE A 60 32.00 5.15 8.57
N GLU A 61 31.76 5.11 9.88
CA GLU A 61 32.61 4.36 10.83
C GLU A 61 32.65 2.85 10.53
N THR A 62 31.53 2.30 10.02
CA THR A 62 31.46 0.90 9.61
C THR A 62 32.36 0.62 8.39
N GLU A 63 32.39 1.54 7.43
CA GLU A 63 33.25 1.47 6.24
C GLU A 63 34.73 1.59 6.62
N VAL A 64 35.08 2.55 7.48
CA VAL A 64 36.43 2.73 8.05
C VAL A 64 36.91 1.45 8.73
N THR A 65 36.08 0.85 9.60
CA THR A 65 36.39 -0.39 10.30
C THR A 65 36.59 -1.56 9.34
N THR A 66 35.75 -1.65 8.31
CA THR A 66 35.79 -2.71 7.31
C THR A 66 37.09 -2.65 6.50
N LEU A 67 37.44 -1.48 5.97
CA LEU A 67 38.66 -1.30 5.18
C LEU A 67 39.93 -1.45 6.03
N SER A 68 39.91 -1.00 7.29
CA SER A 68 41.04 -1.20 8.22
C SER A 68 41.35 -2.69 8.40
N ARG A 69 40.31 -3.53 8.50
CA ARG A 69 40.48 -5.00 8.61
C ARG A 69 40.96 -5.63 7.30
N LEU A 70 40.39 -5.21 6.17
CA LEU A 70 40.65 -5.83 4.87
C LEU A 70 41.93 -5.35 4.18
N GLY A 71 42.43 -4.15 4.50
CA GLY A 71 43.62 -3.53 3.91
C GLY A 71 44.94 -4.28 4.15
N THR A 72 44.91 -5.40 4.87
CA THR A 72 46.03 -6.33 4.98
C THR A 72 46.26 -7.14 3.70
N HIS A 73 45.24 -7.25 2.83
CA HIS A 73 45.32 -7.96 1.57
C HIS A 73 45.91 -7.07 0.46
N SER A 74 46.90 -7.58 -0.28
CA SER A 74 47.65 -6.82 -1.29
C SER A 74 46.84 -6.33 -2.50
N CYS A 75 45.62 -6.84 -2.68
CA CYS A 75 44.71 -6.50 -3.78
C CYS A 75 43.45 -5.77 -3.28
N ILE A 76 43.49 -5.22 -2.06
CA ILE A 76 42.46 -4.33 -1.49
C ILE A 76 43.20 -3.05 -1.05
N PRO A 77 42.73 -1.84 -1.41
CA PRO A 77 43.39 -0.60 -1.03
C PRO A 77 43.54 -0.46 0.48
N LYS A 78 44.72 -0.04 0.94
CA LYS A 78 44.93 0.29 2.35
C LYS A 78 44.18 1.57 2.71
N LEU A 79 43.57 1.58 3.89
CA LEU A 79 43.09 2.81 4.51
C LEU A 79 44.32 3.59 5.05
N LEU A 80 44.44 4.85 4.65
CA LEU A 80 45.54 5.73 5.06
C LEU A 80 45.10 6.73 6.15
N ASP A 81 43.88 7.27 6.03
CA ASP A 81 43.30 8.22 6.99
C ASP A 81 41.78 8.26 6.82
N SER A 82 41.08 8.76 7.84
CA SER A 82 39.64 9.04 7.81
C SER A 82 39.35 10.23 8.71
N PHE A 83 38.52 11.16 8.25
CA PHE A 83 38.20 12.35 9.05
C PHE A 83 36.84 12.95 8.67
N GLU A 84 36.30 13.78 9.57
CA GLU A 84 35.11 14.59 9.37
C GLU A 84 35.53 16.06 9.33
N GLU A 85 35.10 16.80 8.31
CA GLU A 85 35.36 18.24 8.16
C GLU A 85 34.11 18.91 7.60
N GLN A 86 33.66 20.00 8.23
CA GLN A 86 32.46 20.74 7.82
C GLN A 86 31.19 19.87 7.63
N THR A 87 30.96 18.89 8.54
CA THR A 87 29.85 17.91 8.50
C THR A 87 29.85 16.95 7.32
N GLU A 88 30.95 16.90 6.56
CA GLU A 88 31.17 15.93 5.50
C GLU A 88 32.23 14.90 5.93
N PHE A 89 32.12 13.68 5.41
CA PHE A 89 32.98 12.56 5.80
C PHE A 89 33.98 12.24 4.70
N TYR A 90 35.24 12.04 5.07
CA TYR A 90 36.34 11.85 4.14
C TYR A 90 37.11 10.57 4.45
N LEU A 91 37.29 9.74 3.42
CA LEU A 91 38.00 8.48 3.49
C LEU A 91 39.21 8.51 2.56
N VAL A 92 40.42 8.34 3.11
CA VAL A 92 41.68 8.41 2.36
C VAL A 92 42.26 7.02 2.20
N GLN A 93 42.49 6.60 0.96
CA GLN A 93 42.91 5.25 0.61
C GLN A 93 44.15 5.27 -0.29
N GLU A 94 44.86 4.16 -0.35
CA GLU A 94 45.90 3.89 -1.34
C GLU A 94 45.33 4.01 -2.76
N LEU A 95 46.03 4.72 -3.65
CA LEU A 95 45.71 4.74 -5.07
C LEU A 95 46.25 3.47 -5.73
N ILE A 96 45.37 2.69 -6.36
CA ILE A 96 45.77 1.59 -7.21
C ILE A 96 46.00 2.12 -8.63
N ASP A 97 47.26 2.19 -9.03
CA ASP A 97 47.64 2.62 -10.38
C ASP A 97 47.36 1.50 -11.40
N GLY A 98 46.42 1.75 -12.31
CA GLY A 98 45.90 0.74 -13.24
C GLY A 98 44.65 1.15 -14.01
N GLU A 99 44.20 0.26 -14.89
CA GLU A 99 42.98 0.42 -15.70
C GLU A 99 41.80 -0.33 -15.03
N SER A 100 40.60 0.25 -15.00
CA SER A 100 39.42 -0.47 -14.51
C SER A 100 39.03 -1.59 -15.47
N LEU A 101 38.50 -2.72 -14.97
CA LEU A 101 38.00 -3.78 -15.84
C LEU A 101 36.85 -3.26 -16.72
N GLY A 102 36.09 -2.27 -16.25
CA GLY A 102 35.08 -1.58 -17.07
C GLY A 102 35.67 -0.90 -18.31
N ASP A 103 36.79 -0.18 -18.16
CA ASP A 103 37.52 0.41 -19.29
C ASP A 103 38.18 -0.65 -20.17
N GLU A 104 38.76 -1.68 -19.56
CA GLU A 104 39.35 -2.81 -20.26
C GLU A 104 38.30 -3.50 -21.17
N LEU A 105 37.09 -3.75 -20.66
CA LEU A 105 35.99 -4.34 -21.42
C LEU A 105 35.49 -3.41 -22.53
N ARG A 106 35.40 -2.09 -22.29
CA ARG A 106 35.05 -1.11 -23.33
C ARG A 106 36.04 -1.12 -24.49
N ARG A 107 37.33 -1.31 -24.19
CA ARG A 107 38.42 -1.32 -25.17
C ARG A 107 38.54 -2.65 -25.92
N LEU A 108 38.41 -3.77 -25.21
CA LEU A 108 38.57 -5.12 -25.78
C LEU A 108 37.28 -5.66 -26.42
N GLY A 109 36.11 -5.17 -26.00
CA GLY A 109 34.80 -5.65 -26.42
C GLY A 109 34.41 -6.96 -25.73
N GLN A 110 35.10 -8.06 -26.05
CA GLN A 110 34.83 -9.40 -25.51
C GLN A 110 36.11 -10.06 -24.98
N LEU A 111 35.98 -10.79 -23.88
CA LEU A 111 37.00 -11.67 -23.33
C LEU A 111 36.75 -13.09 -23.82
N ASN A 112 37.83 -13.80 -24.14
CA ASN A 112 37.74 -15.23 -24.40
C ASN A 112 37.58 -16.04 -23.10
N GLU A 113 37.27 -17.32 -23.26
CA GLU A 113 37.05 -18.25 -22.15
C GLU A 113 38.23 -18.29 -21.16
N THR A 114 39.48 -18.36 -21.66
CA THR A 114 40.67 -18.38 -20.81
C THR A 114 40.82 -17.11 -19.98
N GLN A 115 40.56 -15.94 -20.57
CA GLN A 115 40.60 -14.65 -19.89
C GLN A 115 39.52 -14.56 -18.80
N VAL A 116 38.31 -15.06 -19.06
CA VAL A 116 37.22 -15.06 -18.08
C VAL A 116 37.48 -16.03 -16.93
N ILE A 117 38.08 -17.20 -17.20
CA ILE A 117 38.51 -18.13 -16.14
C ILE A 117 39.57 -17.48 -15.26
N ALA A 118 40.54 -16.76 -15.84
CA ALA A 118 41.56 -16.04 -15.08
C ALA A 118 40.95 -14.93 -14.21
N LEU A 119 40.05 -14.12 -14.78
CA LEU A 119 39.26 -13.10 -14.08
C LEU A 119 38.52 -13.69 -12.88
N LEU A 120 37.72 -14.75 -13.10
CA LEU A 120 36.97 -15.43 -12.04
C LEU A 120 37.90 -15.93 -10.94
N ARG A 121 39.01 -16.59 -11.30
CA ARG A 121 39.95 -17.16 -10.34
C ARG A 121 40.59 -16.08 -9.46
N GLU A 122 41.05 -14.99 -10.06
CA GLU A 122 41.67 -13.88 -9.32
C GLU A 122 40.66 -13.21 -8.39
N THR A 123 39.48 -12.85 -8.89
CA THR A 123 38.47 -12.15 -8.08
C THR A 123 37.88 -13.04 -7.00
N LEU A 124 37.64 -14.33 -7.26
CA LEU A 124 37.12 -15.26 -6.25
C LEU A 124 38.10 -15.47 -5.10
N ARG A 125 39.42 -15.43 -5.33
CA ARG A 125 40.42 -15.50 -4.25
C ARG A 125 40.33 -14.28 -3.33
N ILE A 126 40.13 -13.10 -3.91
CA ILE A 126 39.89 -11.86 -3.15
C ILE A 126 38.57 -11.95 -2.39
N LEU A 127 37.47 -12.34 -3.06
CA LEU A 127 36.17 -12.51 -2.43
C LEU A 127 36.18 -13.54 -1.30
N LYS A 128 36.92 -14.64 -1.45
CA LYS A 128 37.09 -15.62 -0.37
C LYS A 128 37.70 -14.95 0.87
N PHE A 129 38.78 -14.19 0.72
CA PHE A 129 39.39 -13.46 1.83
C PHE A 129 38.41 -12.46 2.48
N VAL A 130 37.64 -11.73 1.66
CA VAL A 130 36.61 -10.79 2.13
C VAL A 130 35.50 -11.51 2.92
N HIS A 131 34.99 -12.63 2.40
CA HIS A 131 33.93 -13.43 3.00
C HIS A 131 34.39 -14.16 4.27
N ASP A 132 35.63 -14.66 4.31
CA ASP A 132 36.25 -15.25 5.51
C ASP A 132 36.35 -14.23 6.66
N ASN A 133 36.55 -12.96 6.34
CA ASN A 133 36.49 -11.83 7.27
C ASN A 133 35.05 -11.37 7.59
N ARG A 134 34.03 -12.12 7.17
CA ARG A 134 32.60 -11.83 7.36
C ARG A 134 32.16 -10.49 6.77
N VAL A 135 32.76 -10.07 5.66
CA VAL A 135 32.37 -8.88 4.90
C VAL A 135 31.65 -9.30 3.62
N ILE A 136 30.65 -8.52 3.20
CA ILE A 136 30.02 -8.62 1.88
C ILE A 136 30.37 -7.34 1.13
N HIS A 137 30.83 -7.44 -0.12
CA HIS A 137 31.28 -6.28 -0.90
C HIS A 137 30.12 -5.39 -1.33
N ARG A 138 29.01 -6.00 -1.80
CA ARG A 138 27.74 -5.36 -2.17
C ARG A 138 27.75 -4.48 -3.43
N ASP A 139 28.89 -4.07 -3.98
CA ASP A 139 28.90 -3.35 -5.27
C ASP A 139 29.93 -3.91 -6.24
N LEU A 140 30.01 -5.24 -6.35
CA LEU A 140 30.97 -5.84 -7.28
C LEU A 140 30.49 -5.64 -8.73
N LYS A 141 31.34 -5.03 -9.55
CA LYS A 141 31.10 -4.76 -10.98
C LYS A 141 32.43 -4.48 -11.68
N PRO A 142 32.49 -4.45 -13.02
CA PRO A 142 33.73 -4.17 -13.75
C PRO A 142 34.42 -2.87 -13.33
N ASP A 143 33.68 -1.80 -13.08
CA ASP A 143 34.29 -0.51 -12.72
C ASP A 143 34.96 -0.51 -11.32
N ASN A 144 34.63 -1.49 -10.47
CA ASN A 144 35.20 -1.64 -9.11
C ASN A 144 36.32 -2.69 -9.03
N LEU A 145 36.79 -3.17 -10.19
CA LEU A 145 37.97 -4.03 -10.31
C LEU A 145 39.02 -3.28 -11.11
N ILE A 146 40.20 -3.05 -10.53
CA ILE A 146 41.31 -2.36 -11.22
C ILE A 146 42.40 -3.37 -11.52
N ARG A 147 42.81 -3.45 -12.79
CA ARG A 147 44.00 -4.18 -13.21
C ARG A 147 45.23 -3.33 -12.96
N ARG A 148 45.99 -3.69 -11.93
CA ARG A 148 47.15 -2.95 -11.47
C ARG A 148 48.29 -3.01 -12.49
N GLN A 149 48.87 -1.86 -12.82
CA GLN A 149 49.77 -1.72 -13.96
C GLN A 149 51.10 -2.48 -13.81
N HIS A 150 51.68 -2.52 -12.60
CA HIS A 150 53.03 -3.05 -12.41
C HIS A 150 53.13 -4.58 -12.35
N ASP A 151 52.05 -5.28 -11.95
CA ASP A 151 52.03 -6.75 -11.84
C ASP A 151 50.82 -7.42 -12.49
N GLY A 152 49.91 -6.65 -13.10
CA GLY A 152 48.77 -7.16 -13.87
C GLY A 152 47.63 -7.76 -13.05
N LYS A 153 47.71 -7.74 -11.72
CA LYS A 153 46.71 -8.35 -10.82
C LYS A 153 45.46 -7.50 -10.72
N LEU A 154 44.31 -8.15 -10.58
CA LEU A 154 43.06 -7.48 -10.23
C LEU A 154 43.02 -7.08 -8.75
N CYS A 155 42.68 -5.83 -8.50
CA CYS A 155 42.41 -5.27 -7.18
C CYS A 155 40.93 -4.93 -7.04
N LEU A 156 40.32 -5.27 -5.91
CA LEU A 156 38.92 -4.96 -5.59
C LEU A 156 38.87 -3.67 -4.78
N ILE A 157 38.11 -2.70 -5.27
CA ILE A 157 37.93 -1.39 -4.65
C ILE A 157 36.46 -1.14 -4.29
N ASP A 158 36.19 -0.08 -3.53
CA ASP A 158 34.84 0.44 -3.27
C ASP A 158 33.90 -0.53 -2.51
N PHE A 159 34.26 -0.82 -1.27
CA PHE A 159 33.40 -1.54 -0.34
C PHE A 159 32.19 -0.66 0.02
N GLY A 160 30.98 -1.22 -0.13
CA GLY A 160 29.77 -0.43 -0.34
C GLY A 160 28.92 -0.11 0.90
N ALA A 161 29.48 -0.02 2.11
CA ALA A 161 28.65 0.10 3.33
C ALA A 161 27.85 1.42 3.40
N VAL A 162 28.34 2.50 2.78
CA VAL A 162 27.74 3.85 2.87
C VAL A 162 26.54 4.05 1.91
N LYS A 163 26.31 3.13 0.97
CA LYS A 163 25.16 3.21 0.03
C LYS A 163 23.81 2.85 0.68
N GLU A 164 23.80 2.47 1.96
CA GLU A 164 22.66 1.96 2.75
C GLU A 164 21.75 3.06 3.36
N ILE A 165 22.14 4.33 3.23
CA ILE A 165 21.48 5.49 3.88
C ILE A 165 19.98 5.61 3.55
N ARG A 166 19.54 5.21 2.35
CA ARG A 166 18.13 5.30 1.94
C ARG A 166 17.28 4.12 2.40
N THR A 167 17.82 2.91 2.56
CA THR A 167 17.02 1.72 2.90
C THR A 167 16.65 1.64 4.37
N GLN A 168 17.44 2.22 5.28
CA GLN A 168 17.16 2.18 6.73
C GLN A 168 16.26 3.33 7.22
N LEU A 169 15.95 4.32 6.38
CA LEU A 169 15.09 5.47 6.73
C LEU A 169 13.67 5.37 6.11
N VAL A 170 13.39 4.31 5.35
CA VAL A 170 12.08 4.06 4.70
C VAL A 170 11.08 3.35 5.62
N ASP A 171 11.42 3.16 6.89
CA ASP A 171 10.47 2.80 7.96
C ASP A 171 9.62 4.00 8.44
N SER A 172 9.71 5.16 7.78
CA SER A 172 8.81 6.30 7.99
C SER A 172 7.94 6.56 6.76
N GLU A 173 6.64 6.73 7.01
CA GLU A 173 5.47 6.58 6.13
C GLU A 173 5.36 7.45 4.86
N LEU A 174 6.41 8.06 4.34
CA LEU A 174 6.29 8.97 3.19
C LEU A 174 7.42 8.77 2.18
N THR A 175 7.24 7.83 1.23
CA THR A 175 7.54 7.97 -0.23
C THR A 175 7.55 6.61 -0.93
N SER A 176 6.50 6.34 -1.71
CA SER A 176 6.34 5.17 -2.59
C SER A 176 7.11 5.30 -3.92
N LEU A 177 8.41 5.62 -3.86
CA LEU A 177 9.30 5.57 -5.03
C LEU A 177 10.65 4.94 -4.66
N THR A 178 10.64 3.63 -4.44
CA THR A 178 11.85 2.82 -4.26
C THR A 178 12.51 2.58 -5.61
N VAL A 179 13.13 3.61 -6.20
CA VAL A 179 14.14 3.37 -7.25
C VAL A 179 15.34 2.75 -6.55
N GLY A 180 15.39 1.42 -6.57
CA GLY A 180 16.44 0.62 -5.94
C GLY A 180 17.82 1.10 -6.37
N ILE A 181 18.60 1.56 -5.40
CA ILE A 181 19.98 2.01 -5.60
C ILE A 181 20.86 0.76 -5.69
N GLY A 182 20.86 0.14 -6.86
CA GLY A 182 21.79 -0.90 -7.27
C GLY A 182 22.39 -0.54 -8.62
N THR A 183 23.61 -0.99 -8.91
CA THR A 183 24.14 -0.89 -10.27
C THR A 183 23.30 -1.81 -11.16
N GLN A 184 22.48 -1.23 -12.05
CA GLN A 184 21.48 -1.95 -12.85
C GLN A 184 22.10 -3.18 -13.53
N GLY A 185 21.49 -4.35 -13.29
CA GLY A 185 21.90 -5.63 -13.87
C GLY A 185 22.99 -6.41 -13.11
N TYR A 186 23.75 -5.80 -12.19
CA TYR A 186 24.73 -6.52 -11.34
C TYR A 186 24.20 -6.79 -9.93
N THR A 187 23.25 -5.99 -9.47
CA THR A 187 22.69 -6.10 -8.13
C THR A 187 21.54 -7.13 -8.09
N PRO A 188 21.64 -8.20 -7.27
CA PRO A 188 20.60 -9.21 -7.17
C PRO A 188 19.42 -8.75 -6.30
N SER A 189 18.25 -9.39 -6.47
CA SER A 189 16.99 -8.99 -5.84
C SER A 189 17.03 -9.01 -4.31
N GLU A 190 17.73 -9.96 -3.69
CA GLU A 190 17.84 -9.99 -2.22
C GLU A 190 18.62 -8.80 -1.66
N GLN A 191 19.56 -8.27 -2.44
CA GLN A 191 20.32 -7.08 -2.06
C GLN A 191 19.51 -5.81 -2.27
N LEU A 192 18.71 -5.74 -3.35
CA LEU A 192 17.72 -4.66 -3.53
C LEU A 192 16.70 -4.63 -2.38
N ALA A 193 16.37 -5.79 -1.82
CA ALA A 193 15.51 -5.94 -0.65
C ALA A 193 16.22 -5.68 0.70
N GLY A 194 17.45 -5.15 0.69
CA GLY A 194 18.20 -4.81 1.90
C GLY A 194 18.76 -6.02 2.67
N LYS A 195 18.78 -7.22 2.08
CA LYS A 195 19.23 -8.48 2.71
C LYS A 195 20.42 -9.10 1.96
N PRO A 196 21.57 -8.39 1.85
CA PRO A 196 22.73 -8.90 1.13
C PRO A 196 23.29 -10.18 1.78
N ARG A 197 23.81 -11.08 0.95
CA ARG A 197 24.46 -12.34 1.35
C ARG A 197 25.81 -12.51 0.65
N PHE A 198 26.65 -13.45 1.08
CA PHE A 198 27.87 -13.79 0.34
C PHE A 198 27.57 -14.24 -1.10
N SER A 199 26.47 -14.95 -1.31
CA SER A 199 25.96 -15.34 -2.63
C SER A 199 25.51 -14.16 -3.51
N SER A 200 25.36 -12.97 -2.94
CA SER A 200 25.05 -11.74 -3.70
C SER A 200 26.29 -11.24 -4.45
N ASP A 201 27.48 -11.26 -3.82
CA ASP A 201 28.75 -10.94 -4.48
C ASP A 201 29.09 -11.97 -5.57
N ILE A 202 28.78 -13.25 -5.33
CA ILE A 202 28.96 -14.33 -6.31
C ILE A 202 28.12 -14.09 -7.56
N PHE A 203 26.86 -13.70 -7.38
CA PHE A 203 25.99 -13.32 -8.51
C PHE A 203 26.58 -12.16 -9.30
N ALA A 204 26.99 -11.09 -8.61
CA ALA A 204 27.56 -9.91 -9.25
C ALA A 204 28.85 -10.23 -10.03
N LEU A 205 29.67 -11.14 -9.52
CA LEU A 205 30.86 -11.64 -10.22
C LEU A 205 30.48 -12.50 -11.44
N GLY A 206 29.46 -13.35 -11.31
CA GLY A 206 28.92 -14.11 -12.43
C GLY A 206 28.42 -13.20 -13.57
N MET A 207 27.70 -12.12 -13.22
CA MET A 207 27.26 -11.11 -14.18
C MET A 207 28.43 -10.34 -14.82
N THR A 208 29.48 -10.07 -14.04
CA THR A 208 30.73 -9.46 -14.55
C THR A 208 31.43 -10.37 -15.56
N ALA A 209 31.51 -11.68 -15.29
CA ALA A 209 32.08 -12.66 -16.20
C ALA A 209 31.23 -12.83 -17.48
N ILE A 210 29.90 -12.85 -17.36
CA ILE A 210 28.98 -12.90 -18.51
C ILE A 210 29.09 -11.63 -19.37
N HIS A 211 29.20 -10.45 -18.76
CA HIS A 211 29.47 -9.22 -19.49
C HIS A 211 30.80 -9.32 -20.25
N GLY A 212 31.85 -9.82 -19.60
CA GLY A 212 33.14 -10.07 -20.27
C GLY A 212 33.03 -10.99 -21.48
N LEU A 213 32.32 -12.12 -21.38
CA LEU A 213 32.16 -13.07 -22.48
C LEU A 213 31.30 -12.54 -23.63
N THR A 214 30.20 -11.87 -23.30
CA THR A 214 29.20 -11.41 -24.29
C THR A 214 29.56 -10.07 -24.91
N GLY A 215 30.35 -9.25 -24.21
CA GLY A 215 30.59 -7.84 -24.52
C GLY A 215 29.34 -6.97 -24.39
N ARG A 216 28.26 -7.50 -23.77
CA ARG A 216 26.99 -6.82 -23.53
C ARG A 216 26.80 -6.58 -22.05
N LYS A 217 26.30 -5.40 -21.67
CA LYS A 217 25.97 -5.15 -20.27
C LYS A 217 24.81 -6.06 -19.85
N PRO A 218 24.72 -6.46 -18.57
CA PRO A 218 23.61 -7.30 -18.12
C PRO A 218 22.21 -6.73 -18.39
N THR A 219 22.08 -5.40 -18.44
CA THR A 219 20.83 -4.69 -18.81
C THR A 219 20.43 -4.85 -20.27
N ASP A 220 21.37 -5.19 -21.14
CA ASP A 220 21.17 -5.30 -22.58
C ASP A 220 20.87 -6.75 -23.01
N LEU A 221 20.88 -7.68 -22.05
CA LEU A 221 20.62 -9.10 -22.27
C LEU A 221 19.13 -9.39 -22.04
N PRO A 222 18.47 -10.17 -22.91
CA PRO A 222 17.07 -10.50 -22.75
C PRO A 222 16.85 -11.39 -21.52
N GLU A 223 15.80 -11.10 -20.76
CA GLU A 223 15.42 -11.87 -19.57
C GLU A 223 14.33 -12.89 -19.90
N ASP A 224 14.46 -14.12 -19.37
CA ASP A 224 13.39 -15.11 -19.42
C ASP A 224 12.31 -14.76 -18.37
N MET A 225 11.16 -14.28 -18.85
CA MET A 225 10.01 -13.88 -18.01
C MET A 225 9.42 -15.00 -17.13
N SER A 226 9.85 -16.26 -17.26
CA SER A 226 9.45 -17.37 -16.39
C SER A 226 10.43 -17.68 -15.27
N SER A 227 11.73 -17.60 -15.54
CA SER A 227 12.78 -17.91 -14.57
C SER A 227 13.39 -16.66 -13.93
N LEU A 228 13.14 -15.48 -14.52
CA LEU A 228 13.80 -14.22 -14.18
C LEU A 228 15.34 -14.32 -14.27
N GLU A 229 15.81 -15.17 -15.20
CA GLU A 229 17.23 -15.39 -15.50
C GLU A 229 17.57 -14.78 -16.86
N LEU A 230 18.77 -14.23 -17.00
CA LEU A 230 19.25 -13.67 -18.27
C LEU A 230 19.54 -14.77 -19.29
N ARG A 231 19.11 -14.54 -20.54
CA ARG A 231 19.42 -15.38 -21.69
C ARG A 231 20.75 -14.94 -22.32
N TRP A 232 21.85 -15.30 -21.68
CA TRP A 232 23.20 -14.97 -22.16
C TRP A 232 23.87 -16.10 -22.96
N GLU A 233 23.44 -17.34 -22.75
CA GLU A 233 24.07 -18.54 -23.34
C GLU A 233 24.06 -18.54 -24.88
N GLU A 234 23.09 -17.86 -25.51
CA GLU A 234 22.98 -17.75 -26.98
C GLU A 234 24.02 -16.82 -27.61
N TYR A 235 24.71 -16.01 -26.81
CA TYR A 235 25.69 -15.02 -27.27
C TYR A 235 27.15 -15.49 -27.10
N VAL A 236 27.37 -16.70 -26.59
CA VAL A 236 28.71 -17.18 -26.22
C VAL A 236 28.94 -18.61 -26.71
N ASN A 237 30.18 -18.92 -27.07
CA ASN A 237 30.64 -20.28 -27.35
C ASN A 237 31.77 -20.63 -26.37
N ILE A 238 31.42 -21.36 -25.31
CA ILE A 238 32.30 -21.72 -24.19
C ILE A 238 32.12 -23.20 -23.82
N SER A 239 33.08 -23.75 -23.07
CA SER A 239 33.00 -25.14 -22.58
C SER A 239 31.72 -25.42 -21.76
N PRO A 240 31.19 -26.66 -21.81
CA PRO A 240 30.04 -27.04 -21.00
C PRO A 240 30.24 -26.83 -19.49
N GLY A 241 31.47 -27.09 -19.01
CA GLY A 241 31.85 -26.88 -17.61
C GLY A 241 31.73 -25.41 -17.19
N LEU A 242 32.34 -24.49 -17.95
CA LEU A 242 32.26 -23.06 -17.63
C LEU A 242 30.84 -22.53 -17.75
N ARG A 243 30.08 -22.99 -18.75
CA ARG A 243 28.66 -22.65 -18.90
C ARG A 243 27.85 -23.05 -17.68
N TYR A 244 28.03 -24.28 -17.20
CA TYR A 244 27.35 -24.78 -16.02
C TYR A 244 27.67 -23.95 -14.77
N LEU A 245 28.96 -23.65 -14.57
CA LEU A 245 29.45 -22.85 -13.46
C LEU A 245 28.82 -21.45 -13.45
N LEU A 246 28.90 -20.72 -14.56
CA LEU A 246 28.33 -19.37 -14.68
C LEU A 246 26.81 -19.37 -14.47
N ARG A 247 26.10 -20.34 -15.07
CA ARG A 247 24.66 -20.50 -14.89
C ARG A 247 24.29 -20.70 -13.42
N LYS A 248 25.09 -21.45 -12.67
CA LYS A 248 24.88 -21.66 -11.22
C LYS A 248 25.22 -20.41 -10.40
N MET A 249 26.24 -19.64 -10.78
CA MET A 249 26.57 -18.36 -10.13
C MET A 249 25.44 -17.32 -10.23
N VAL A 250 24.73 -17.26 -11.37
CA VAL A 250 23.73 -16.21 -11.66
C VAL A 250 22.26 -16.64 -11.53
N ARG A 251 21.97 -17.74 -10.82
CA ARG A 251 20.57 -18.18 -10.57
C ARG A 251 19.74 -17.07 -9.94
N HIS A 252 18.49 -16.88 -10.34
CA HIS A 252 17.64 -15.83 -9.77
C HIS A 252 17.51 -15.97 -8.24
N TYR A 253 17.16 -17.17 -7.77
CA TYR A 253 17.04 -17.44 -6.33
C TYR A 253 18.39 -17.73 -5.67
N PHE A 254 18.76 -16.93 -4.66
CA PHE A 254 20.07 -17.03 -3.99
C PHE A 254 20.39 -18.42 -3.42
N TYR A 255 19.41 -19.20 -2.96
CA TYR A 255 19.63 -20.54 -2.40
C TYR A 255 19.98 -21.60 -3.47
N GLN A 256 19.80 -21.28 -4.75
CA GLN A 256 20.18 -22.14 -5.88
C GLN A 256 21.58 -21.81 -6.41
N ARG A 257 22.18 -20.70 -5.94
CA ARG A 257 23.55 -20.30 -6.27
C ARG A 257 24.56 -21.05 -5.40
N TYR A 258 25.83 -20.89 -5.73
CA TYR A 258 26.89 -21.18 -4.78
C TYR A 258 26.74 -20.31 -3.53
N GLN A 259 26.98 -20.92 -2.36
CA GLN A 259 26.83 -20.22 -1.08
C GLN A 259 28.14 -19.59 -0.61
N THR A 260 29.29 -20.10 -1.07
CA THR A 260 30.61 -19.57 -0.73
C THR A 260 31.49 -19.38 -1.97
N ALA A 261 32.41 -18.41 -1.92
CA ALA A 261 33.40 -18.22 -2.98
C ALA A 261 34.35 -19.43 -3.14
N ALA A 262 34.58 -20.18 -2.06
CA ALA A 262 35.38 -21.40 -2.07
C ALA A 262 34.75 -22.50 -2.93
N ASP A 263 33.42 -22.67 -2.85
CA ASP A 263 32.71 -23.65 -3.69
C ASP A 263 32.81 -23.32 -5.18
N VAL A 264 32.79 -22.02 -5.53
CA VAL A 264 32.98 -21.59 -6.93
C VAL A 264 34.41 -21.84 -7.38
N LEU A 265 35.41 -21.53 -6.55
CA LEU A 265 36.82 -21.80 -6.86
C LEU A 265 37.09 -23.28 -7.08
N HIS A 266 36.53 -24.14 -6.22
CA HIS A 266 36.63 -25.58 -6.37
C HIS A 266 36.08 -26.05 -7.72
N ASP A 267 34.84 -25.65 -8.05
CA ASP A 267 34.20 -26.02 -9.31
C ASP A 267 34.94 -25.41 -10.53
N LEU A 268 35.56 -24.23 -10.39
CA LEU A 268 36.36 -23.57 -11.44
C LEU A 268 37.70 -24.28 -11.70
N GLU A 269 38.24 -24.99 -10.71
CA GLU A 269 39.46 -25.80 -10.84
C GLU A 269 39.19 -27.19 -11.42
N HIS A 270 37.92 -27.63 -11.40
CA HIS A 270 37.46 -28.94 -11.88
C HIS A 270 36.41 -28.82 -13.01
N LEU A 271 36.61 -27.88 -13.95
CA LEU A 271 35.67 -27.63 -15.05
C LEU A 271 35.45 -28.85 -15.95
N ASP A 272 36.47 -29.69 -16.14
CA ASP A 272 36.37 -30.90 -16.96
C ASP A 272 35.43 -31.94 -16.32
N GLU A 273 35.48 -32.12 -14.99
CA GLU A 273 34.55 -33.00 -14.26
C GLU A 273 33.10 -32.48 -14.31
N LEU A 274 32.92 -31.16 -14.38
CA LEU A 274 31.61 -30.55 -14.58
C LEU A 274 31.11 -30.77 -16.00
N ALA A 275 31.99 -30.74 -17.00
CA ALA A 275 31.65 -31.07 -18.38
C ALA A 275 31.19 -32.53 -18.49
N ASP A 276 31.90 -33.47 -17.86
CA ASP A 276 31.52 -34.89 -17.83
C ASP A 276 30.18 -35.13 -17.12
N LYS A 277 29.89 -34.41 -16.03
CA LYS A 277 28.58 -34.45 -15.35
C LYS A 277 27.46 -33.92 -16.24
N VAL A 278 27.72 -32.85 -17.01
CA VAL A 278 26.75 -32.28 -17.96
C VAL A 278 26.52 -33.25 -19.11
N ASP A 279 27.56 -33.88 -19.63
CA ASP A 279 27.48 -34.87 -20.72
C ASP A 279 26.79 -36.18 -20.28
N GLN A 280 26.98 -36.62 -19.03
CA GLN A 280 26.23 -37.75 -18.46
C GLN A 280 24.75 -37.42 -18.25
N LEU A 281 24.42 -36.17 -17.88
CA LEU A 281 23.03 -35.70 -17.73
C LEU A 281 22.33 -35.51 -19.08
N THR A 282 23.04 -35.05 -20.13
CA THR A 282 22.50 -34.92 -21.49
C THR A 282 22.44 -36.25 -22.24
N MET A 283 23.39 -37.17 -22.02
CA MET A 283 23.34 -38.54 -22.57
C MET A 283 22.19 -39.36 -21.94
N ALA A 284 21.88 -39.14 -20.65
CA ALA A 284 20.71 -39.73 -19.99
C ALA A 284 19.37 -39.20 -20.55
N GLU A 285 19.34 -37.97 -21.08
CA GLU A 285 18.17 -37.42 -21.78
C GLU A 285 18.04 -37.91 -23.25
N THR A 286 19.10 -38.45 -23.85
CA THR A 286 19.12 -38.81 -25.28
C THR A 286 18.85 -40.31 -25.54
N VAL A 287 18.88 -41.16 -24.51
CA VAL A 287 18.48 -42.58 -24.58
C VAL A 287 17.34 -42.84 -23.60
N LEU A 288 16.14 -42.38 -23.96
CA LEU A 288 14.93 -43.03 -23.48
C LEU A 288 14.27 -43.72 -24.68
N PRO A 289 13.77 -44.97 -24.52
CA PRO A 289 12.81 -45.52 -25.45
C PRO A 289 11.63 -44.53 -25.54
N GLN A 290 10.78 -44.65 -26.55
CA GLN A 290 9.44 -44.08 -26.48
C GLN A 290 8.74 -44.66 -25.23
N ALA A 291 8.97 -44.06 -24.08
CA ALA A 291 8.24 -44.32 -22.87
C ALA A 291 6.86 -43.77 -23.18
N THR A 292 5.93 -44.69 -23.40
CA THR A 292 4.49 -44.45 -23.26
C THR A 292 4.29 -43.38 -22.22
N VAL A 293 3.84 -42.21 -22.67
CA VAL A 293 3.47 -41.08 -21.81
C VAL A 293 2.52 -41.66 -20.77
N TRP A 294 3.01 -41.93 -19.56
CA TRP A 294 2.13 -42.24 -18.46
C TRP A 294 1.46 -40.92 -18.09
N GLN A 295 0.34 -40.68 -18.78
CA GLN A 295 -0.61 -39.65 -18.40
C GLN A 295 -1.02 -39.97 -16.97
N PRO A 296 -0.91 -39.02 -16.02
CA PRO A 296 -1.48 -39.25 -14.70
C PRO A 296 -2.91 -39.72 -14.91
N THR A 297 -3.28 -40.82 -14.25
CA THR A 297 -4.68 -41.24 -14.29
C THR A 297 -5.53 -40.04 -13.88
N ARG A 298 -6.67 -39.82 -14.54
CA ARG A 298 -7.56 -38.70 -14.24
C ARG A 298 -7.79 -38.56 -12.73
N LYS A 299 -7.82 -39.69 -12.00
CA LYS A 299 -7.93 -39.77 -10.54
C LYS A 299 -6.79 -39.08 -9.78
N GLU A 300 -5.53 -39.22 -10.17
CA GLU A 300 -4.40 -38.59 -9.46
C GLU A 300 -4.31 -37.09 -9.70
N SER A 301 -4.58 -36.62 -10.92
CA SER A 301 -4.60 -35.18 -11.17
C SER A 301 -5.79 -34.50 -10.50
N MET A 302 -6.94 -35.16 -10.44
CA MET A 302 -8.10 -34.65 -9.70
C MET A 302 -7.85 -34.57 -8.19
N ARG A 303 -7.03 -35.48 -7.62
CA ARG A 303 -6.59 -35.36 -6.21
C ARG A 303 -5.75 -34.10 -5.99
N ALA A 304 -4.81 -33.79 -6.90
CA ALA A 304 -3.99 -32.59 -6.81
C ALA A 304 -4.82 -31.31 -6.92
N VAL A 305 -5.81 -31.27 -7.83
CA VAL A 305 -6.79 -30.17 -7.94
C VAL A 305 -7.56 -29.99 -6.63
N ALA A 306 -8.11 -31.07 -6.08
CA ALA A 306 -8.87 -31.02 -4.83
C ALA A 306 -8.02 -30.53 -3.65
N ILE A 307 -6.77 -31.00 -3.51
CA ILE A 307 -5.86 -30.55 -2.46
C ILE A 307 -5.52 -29.07 -2.63
N ALA A 308 -5.18 -28.62 -3.84
CA ALA A 308 -4.86 -27.22 -4.10
C ALA A 308 -6.04 -26.29 -3.80
N THR A 309 -7.25 -26.70 -4.20
CA THR A 309 -8.49 -25.97 -3.90
C THR A 309 -8.74 -25.89 -2.38
N ALA A 310 -8.62 -27.02 -1.67
CA ALA A 310 -8.82 -27.06 -0.22
C ALA A 310 -7.82 -26.19 0.53
N LEU A 311 -6.52 -26.32 0.23
CA LEU A 311 -5.46 -25.54 0.88
C LEU A 311 -5.61 -24.04 0.64
N ALA A 312 -5.87 -23.64 -0.62
CA ALA A 312 -6.07 -22.23 -0.96
C ALA A 312 -7.31 -21.67 -0.25
N SER A 313 -8.43 -22.41 -0.26
CA SER A 313 -9.66 -21.98 0.41
C SER A 313 -9.47 -21.85 1.91
N THR A 314 -8.87 -22.85 2.58
CA THR A 314 -8.62 -22.80 4.03
C THR A 314 -7.72 -21.63 4.41
N LEU A 315 -6.65 -21.39 3.64
CA LEU A 315 -5.75 -20.26 3.90
C LEU A 315 -6.47 -18.93 3.71
N THR A 316 -7.19 -18.75 2.60
CA THR A 316 -7.93 -17.52 2.33
C THR A 316 -9.01 -17.27 3.37
N LEU A 317 -9.78 -18.28 3.76
CA LEU A 317 -10.80 -18.15 4.80
C LEU A 317 -10.17 -17.82 6.17
N GLY A 318 -9.00 -18.39 6.48
CA GLY A 318 -8.25 -18.04 7.69
C GLY A 318 -7.83 -16.56 7.71
N VAL A 319 -7.32 -16.04 6.58
CA VAL A 319 -6.96 -14.61 6.46
C VAL A 319 -8.20 -13.71 6.51
N ARG A 320 -9.32 -14.13 5.90
CA ARG A 320 -10.61 -13.44 6.00
C ARG A 320 -11.09 -13.35 7.45
N GLN A 321 -11.09 -14.46 8.19
CA GLN A 321 -11.61 -14.52 9.55
C GLN A 321 -10.92 -13.55 10.52
N ILE A 322 -9.63 -13.27 10.30
CA ILE A 322 -8.85 -12.32 11.12
C ILE A 322 -8.91 -10.88 10.58
N GLY A 323 -9.74 -10.60 9.57
CA GLY A 323 -9.88 -9.28 8.96
C GLY A 323 -8.74 -8.86 8.03
N GLY A 324 -7.84 -9.78 7.64
CA GLY A 324 -6.64 -9.45 6.87
C GLY A 324 -6.91 -8.91 5.46
N PHE A 325 -8.11 -9.13 4.90
CA PHE A 325 -8.53 -8.55 3.62
C PHE A 325 -9.37 -7.27 3.76
N MET A 326 -9.89 -6.97 4.95
CA MET A 326 -10.85 -5.90 5.18
C MET A 326 -10.37 -4.52 4.67
N PRO A 327 -9.12 -4.08 4.90
CA PRO A 327 -8.65 -2.77 4.40
C PRO A 327 -8.69 -2.66 2.87
N LEU A 328 -8.38 -3.75 2.17
CA LEU A 328 -8.41 -3.79 0.71
C LEU A 328 -9.85 -3.84 0.18
N GLU A 329 -10.73 -4.60 0.83
CA GLU A 329 -12.15 -4.66 0.47
C GLU A 329 -12.83 -3.30 0.66
N LEU A 330 -12.55 -2.60 1.77
CA LEU A 330 -13.04 -1.24 2.02
C LEU A 330 -12.53 -0.25 0.98
N SER A 331 -11.26 -0.36 0.59
CA SER A 331 -10.69 0.48 -0.48
C SER A 331 -11.39 0.27 -1.82
N VAL A 332 -11.75 -0.98 -2.15
CA VAL A 332 -12.53 -1.29 -3.36
C VAL A 332 -13.95 -0.72 -3.24
N TYR A 333 -14.62 -0.96 -2.12
CA TYR A 333 -15.96 -0.43 -1.86
C TYR A 333 -16.00 1.08 -2.03
N ASP A 334 -15.04 1.79 -1.44
CA ASP A 334 -14.98 3.23 -1.54
C ASP A 334 -14.76 3.68 -2.98
N GLY A 335 -13.94 2.96 -3.75
CA GLY A 335 -13.80 3.20 -5.18
C GLY A 335 -15.13 3.05 -5.92
N LEU A 336 -15.91 2.02 -5.61
CA LEU A 336 -17.22 1.80 -6.24
C LEU A 336 -18.21 2.92 -5.92
N VAL A 337 -18.30 3.33 -4.65
CA VAL A 337 -19.13 4.48 -4.21
C VAL A 337 -18.63 5.77 -4.87
N ALA A 338 -17.32 5.99 -4.83
CA ALA A 338 -16.70 7.19 -5.39
C ALA A 338 -16.89 7.28 -6.90
N TYR A 339 -17.14 6.22 -7.65
CA TYR A 339 -17.41 6.30 -9.10
C TYR A 339 -18.88 6.02 -9.45
N GLN A 340 -19.76 5.97 -8.45
CA GLN A 340 -21.20 5.84 -8.67
C GLN A 340 -21.76 7.08 -9.36
N ARG A 341 -22.89 6.90 -10.05
CA ARG A 341 -23.62 7.98 -10.71
C ARG A 341 -24.12 8.96 -9.65
N ASP A 342 -23.81 10.23 -9.87
CA ASP A 342 -24.36 11.33 -9.09
C ASP A 342 -25.86 11.52 -9.40
N LEU A 343 -26.69 11.45 -8.36
CA LEU A 343 -28.14 11.67 -8.45
C LEU A 343 -28.53 13.13 -8.24
N GLY A 344 -27.57 14.00 -7.90
CA GLY A 344 -27.81 15.40 -7.59
C GLY A 344 -28.59 15.62 -6.29
N PRO A 345 -29.05 16.85 -6.03
CA PRO A 345 -29.72 17.21 -4.78
C PRO A 345 -31.05 16.45 -4.61
N ASP A 346 -31.39 16.11 -3.37
CA ASP A 346 -32.70 15.58 -3.02
C ASP A 346 -33.72 16.73 -2.95
N PRO A 347 -34.75 16.76 -3.82
CA PRO A 347 -35.68 17.88 -3.90
C PRO A 347 -36.57 18.04 -2.65
N ARG A 348 -36.63 17.01 -1.78
CA ARG A 348 -37.43 17.02 -0.54
C ARG A 348 -36.71 17.69 0.63
N ILE A 349 -35.43 18.01 0.47
CA ILE A 349 -34.59 18.50 1.56
C ILE A 349 -33.96 19.85 1.18
N LEU A 350 -33.97 20.77 2.14
CA LEU A 350 -33.26 22.05 2.10
C LEU A 350 -32.23 22.08 3.23
N LEU A 351 -31.00 22.47 2.91
CA LEU A 351 -29.97 22.77 3.90
C LEU A 351 -29.86 24.28 4.09
N VAL A 352 -30.12 24.75 5.31
CA VAL A 352 -29.75 26.08 5.77
C VAL A 352 -28.38 25.99 6.43
N GLY A 353 -27.36 26.26 5.62
CA GLY A 353 -25.96 26.16 6.02
C GLY A 353 -25.46 27.42 6.68
N ILE A 354 -24.99 27.33 7.91
CA ILE A 354 -24.31 28.44 8.60
C ILE A 354 -22.85 28.47 8.13
N ASN A 355 -22.52 29.45 7.30
CA ASN A 355 -21.18 29.60 6.75
C ASN A 355 -20.34 30.65 7.51
N GLU A 356 -19.06 30.77 7.14
CA GLU A 356 -18.14 31.73 7.78
C GLU A 356 -18.58 33.19 7.60
N GLN A 357 -19.23 33.51 6.49
CA GLN A 357 -19.73 34.86 6.24
C GLN A 357 -20.89 35.20 7.18
N ASP A 358 -21.78 34.25 7.46
CA ASP A 358 -22.88 34.41 8.43
C ASP A 358 -22.34 34.68 9.85
N LEU A 359 -21.30 33.95 10.26
CA LEU A 359 -20.62 34.10 11.55
C LEU A 359 -19.85 35.42 11.65
N ASN A 360 -19.13 35.79 10.58
CA ASN A 360 -18.39 37.05 10.50
C ASN A 360 -19.33 38.27 10.52
N ASN A 361 -20.47 38.21 9.83
CA ASN A 361 -21.50 39.26 9.86
C ASN A 361 -22.03 39.48 11.29
N GLN A 362 -22.12 38.42 12.09
CA GLN A 362 -22.54 38.48 13.49
C GLN A 362 -21.38 38.73 14.47
N GLN A 363 -20.13 38.73 13.99
CA GLN A 363 -18.91 38.83 14.80
C GLN A 363 -18.85 37.79 15.94
N ARG A 364 -19.24 36.55 15.65
CA ARG A 364 -19.36 35.47 16.64
C ARG A 364 -18.89 34.13 16.07
N GLU A 365 -18.46 33.23 16.95
CA GLU A 365 -18.05 31.86 16.58
C GLU A 365 -19.24 30.90 16.41
N SER A 366 -20.41 31.26 16.97
CA SER A 366 -21.68 30.54 16.81
C SER A 366 -22.80 31.58 16.64
N PRO A 367 -23.84 31.30 15.81
CA PRO A 367 -24.97 32.22 15.66
C PRO A 367 -25.67 32.48 16.99
N SER A 368 -26.21 33.68 17.15
CA SER A 368 -26.95 34.02 18.37
C SER A 368 -28.26 33.24 18.48
N ASP A 369 -28.75 33.01 19.71
CA ASP A 369 -30.06 32.37 19.93
C ASP A 369 -31.18 33.17 19.25
N GLN A 370 -31.10 34.50 19.22
CA GLN A 370 -32.04 35.36 18.50
C GLN A 370 -32.02 35.09 16.99
N SER A 371 -30.83 35.03 16.38
CA SER A 371 -30.69 34.76 14.94
C SER A 371 -31.27 33.41 14.56
N ILE A 372 -31.08 32.38 15.38
CA ILE A 372 -31.67 31.06 15.14
C ILE A 372 -33.19 31.09 15.34
N ALA A 373 -33.69 31.77 16.37
CA ALA A 373 -35.13 31.93 16.59
C ALA A 373 -35.80 32.63 15.40
N ASP A 374 -35.24 33.75 14.94
CA ASP A 374 -35.75 34.51 13.79
C ASP A 374 -35.74 33.67 12.51
N ALA A 375 -34.66 32.90 12.28
CA ALA A 375 -34.59 32.00 11.14
C ALA A 375 -35.64 30.89 11.21
N ILE A 376 -35.84 30.26 12.38
CA ILE A 376 -36.90 29.26 12.57
C ILE A 376 -38.27 29.88 12.31
N ASP A 377 -38.55 31.06 12.87
CA ASP A 377 -39.85 31.74 12.70
C ASP A 377 -40.13 32.09 11.21
N ILE A 378 -39.12 32.53 10.46
CA ILE A 378 -39.23 32.78 9.01
C ILE A 378 -39.47 31.47 8.26
N ILE A 379 -38.69 30.43 8.54
CA ILE A 379 -38.85 29.12 7.89
C ILE A 379 -40.26 28.58 8.16
N GLN A 380 -40.74 28.63 9.41
CA GLN A 380 -42.09 28.22 9.81
C GLN A 380 -43.18 28.96 9.05
N SER A 381 -42.98 30.26 8.76
CA SER A 381 -43.96 31.06 8.01
C SER A 381 -44.21 30.54 6.58
N HIS A 382 -43.26 29.77 6.02
CA HIS A 382 -43.34 29.14 4.71
C HIS A 382 -43.81 27.67 4.76
N ASN A 383 -44.32 27.21 5.91
CA ASN A 383 -44.93 25.89 6.13
C ASN A 383 -44.02 24.70 5.75
N PRO A 384 -42.88 24.51 6.45
CA PRO A 384 -42.04 23.34 6.28
C PRO A 384 -42.73 22.12 6.89
N SER A 385 -42.40 20.92 6.40
CA SER A 385 -42.89 19.69 7.03
C SER A 385 -42.20 19.42 8.36
N THR A 386 -40.87 19.52 8.38
CA THR A 386 -40.03 19.22 9.55
C THR A 386 -38.81 20.13 9.51
N ILE A 387 -38.42 20.69 10.66
CA ILE A 387 -37.18 21.44 10.82
C ILE A 387 -36.24 20.65 11.72
N GLY A 388 -35.13 20.20 11.18
CA GLY A 388 -34.04 19.62 11.97
C GLY A 388 -33.02 20.69 12.34
N LEU A 389 -32.69 20.80 13.63
CA LEU A 389 -31.69 21.72 14.15
C LEU A 389 -30.44 20.94 14.60
N ASP A 390 -29.46 20.81 13.71
CA ASP A 390 -28.15 20.19 13.98
C ASP A 390 -27.17 21.21 14.58
N LEU A 391 -27.55 21.76 15.74
CA LEU A 391 -26.75 22.72 16.51
C LEU A 391 -26.86 22.43 18.01
N HIS A 392 -25.70 22.34 18.68
CA HIS A 392 -25.67 22.22 20.13
C HIS A 392 -26.12 23.55 20.76
N ARG A 393 -27.26 23.51 21.45
CA ARG A 393 -27.92 24.67 22.10
C ARG A 393 -28.32 24.39 23.55
N ASN A 394 -27.55 23.53 24.23
CA ASN A 394 -27.69 23.22 25.66
C ASN A 394 -27.42 24.44 26.56
N ILE A 395 -26.52 25.33 26.14
CA ILE A 395 -26.22 26.60 26.80
C ILE A 395 -26.64 27.79 25.93
N PRO A 396 -27.08 28.91 26.54
CA PRO A 396 -27.44 30.11 25.79
C PRO A 396 -26.27 30.69 24.97
N GLN A 397 -26.52 31.03 23.71
CA GLN A 397 -25.53 31.60 22.81
C GLN A 397 -25.89 33.06 22.49
N GLY A 398 -25.46 33.99 23.34
CA GLY A 398 -25.79 35.41 23.18
C GLY A 398 -27.21 35.79 23.62
N GLU A 399 -27.83 36.72 22.89
CA GLU A 399 -29.17 37.21 23.18
C GLU A 399 -30.24 36.35 22.51
N GLY A 400 -31.48 36.41 23.00
CA GLY A 400 -32.64 35.76 22.36
C GLY A 400 -33.03 34.38 22.89
N ARG A 401 -32.47 33.91 24.02
CA ARG A 401 -32.81 32.58 24.58
C ARG A 401 -34.31 32.34 24.75
N ALA A 402 -35.04 33.34 25.23
CA ALA A 402 -36.50 33.24 25.39
C ALA A 402 -37.26 33.23 24.06
N ALA A 403 -36.72 33.84 23.00
CA ALA A 403 -37.27 33.74 21.65
C ALA A 403 -37.04 32.32 21.12
N LEU A 404 -35.80 31.83 21.19
CA LEU A 404 -35.44 30.47 20.77
C LEU A 404 -36.28 29.41 21.50
N ALA A 405 -36.45 29.54 22.82
CA ALA A 405 -37.29 28.65 23.61
C ALA A 405 -38.74 28.55 23.09
N ARG A 406 -39.31 29.66 22.59
CA ARG A 406 -40.66 29.67 22.00
C ARG A 406 -40.67 28.99 20.64
N SER A 407 -39.67 29.25 19.80
CA SER A 407 -39.56 28.64 18.47
C SER A 407 -39.30 27.13 18.56
N LEU A 408 -38.48 26.68 19.52
CA LEU A 408 -38.21 25.25 19.78
C LEU A 408 -39.42 24.48 20.31
N ALA A 409 -40.43 25.17 20.86
CA ALA A 409 -41.63 24.52 21.39
C ALA A 409 -42.61 24.05 20.28
N ALA A 410 -42.35 24.36 19.01
CA ALA A 410 -43.16 23.87 17.90
C ALA A 410 -42.94 22.37 17.65
N ASP A 411 -44.01 21.64 17.36
CA ASP A 411 -44.00 20.17 17.30
C ASP A 411 -43.11 19.63 16.16
N ASN A 412 -43.00 20.37 15.05
CA ASN A 412 -42.20 20.00 13.88
C ASN A 412 -40.70 20.37 13.99
N ILE A 413 -40.21 20.75 15.17
CA ILE A 413 -38.79 20.97 15.43
C ILE A 413 -38.17 19.71 16.02
N ILE A 414 -37.03 19.30 15.48
CA ILE A 414 -36.22 18.22 16.04
C ILE A 414 -34.82 18.76 16.31
N GLY A 415 -34.33 18.57 17.52
CA GLY A 415 -32.99 18.98 17.93
C GLY A 415 -32.08 17.79 18.20
N ILE A 416 -30.83 18.12 18.52
CA ILE A 416 -29.77 17.15 18.74
C ILE A 416 -29.33 17.02 20.20
N THR A 417 -28.83 15.83 20.54
CA THR A 417 -27.98 15.56 21.70
C THR A 417 -26.73 14.81 21.24
N LYS A 418 -25.65 14.83 22.02
CA LYS A 418 -24.46 14.00 21.79
C LYS A 418 -24.33 13.01 22.93
N LEU A 419 -24.34 11.72 22.63
CA LEU A 419 -24.21 10.68 23.65
C LEU A 419 -22.77 10.60 24.16
N GLY A 420 -21.79 10.75 23.27
CA GLY A 420 -20.37 10.62 23.63
C GLY A 420 -19.92 9.16 23.74
N ASP A 421 -18.67 8.89 23.33
CA ASP A 421 -18.01 7.59 23.50
C ASP A 421 -17.39 7.45 24.90
N LEU A 422 -16.74 6.31 25.19
CA LEU A 422 -16.02 6.03 26.44
C LEU A 422 -14.99 7.12 26.85
N ASP A 423 -14.53 7.93 25.89
CA ASP A 423 -13.56 9.04 26.09
C ASP A 423 -14.14 10.44 25.75
N GLY A 424 -15.41 10.53 25.33
CA GLY A 424 -16.03 11.77 24.83
C GLY A 424 -16.99 12.43 25.83
N GLU A 425 -17.10 13.76 25.80
CA GLU A 425 -18.10 14.47 26.60
C GLU A 425 -19.51 14.37 25.98
N SER A 426 -20.46 13.85 26.75
CA SER A 426 -21.89 13.89 26.41
C SER A 426 -22.40 15.34 26.44
N ILE A 427 -23.16 15.74 25.42
CA ILE A 427 -23.79 17.05 25.34
C ILE A 427 -25.31 16.86 25.42
N PRO A 428 -25.97 17.32 26.50
CA PRO A 428 -27.41 17.18 26.65
C PRO A 428 -28.17 18.01 25.60
N PRO A 429 -29.43 17.69 25.31
CA PRO A 429 -30.24 18.52 24.41
C PRO A 429 -30.59 19.88 25.05
N PRO A 430 -31.06 20.84 24.25
CA PRO A 430 -31.73 22.03 24.75
C PRO A 430 -32.87 21.65 25.72
N PRO A 431 -32.91 22.20 26.95
CA PRO A 431 -33.92 21.85 27.96
C PRO A 431 -35.36 22.22 27.56
N GLU A 432 -35.53 23.03 26.51
CA GLU A 432 -36.83 23.45 26.00
C GLU A 432 -37.48 22.42 25.05
N LEU A 433 -36.71 21.45 24.54
CA LEU A 433 -37.24 20.42 23.64
C LEU A 433 -37.86 19.26 24.43
N ASN A 434 -38.96 18.72 23.90
CA ASN A 434 -39.52 17.47 24.42
C ASN A 434 -38.57 16.30 24.12
N PRO A 435 -38.49 15.26 24.96
CA PRO A 435 -37.65 14.10 24.70
C PRO A 435 -37.91 13.40 23.36
N GLU A 436 -39.15 13.44 22.86
CA GLU A 436 -39.54 12.86 21.56
C GLU A 436 -39.03 13.69 20.36
N GLN A 437 -38.61 14.93 20.59
CA GLN A 437 -38.06 15.86 19.59
C GLN A 437 -36.52 15.89 19.61
N VAL A 438 -35.89 14.95 20.31
CA VAL A 438 -34.44 14.90 20.48
C VAL A 438 -33.89 13.62 19.90
N GLY A 439 -32.99 13.75 18.92
CA GLY A 439 -32.20 12.63 18.39
C GLY A 439 -30.72 12.80 18.65
N PHE A 440 -29.97 11.70 18.79
CA PHE A 440 -28.51 11.80 18.93
C PHE A 440 -27.83 12.04 17.58
N ASN A 441 -26.73 12.80 17.56
CA ASN A 441 -26.02 13.15 16.33
C ASN A 441 -24.67 12.45 16.14
N ASP A 442 -24.33 11.49 17.01
CA ASP A 442 -23.12 10.65 16.93
C ASP A 442 -23.08 9.83 15.62
N ILE A 443 -21.90 9.76 15.00
CA ILE A 443 -21.67 9.05 13.73
C ILE A 443 -20.59 7.99 13.94
N PRO A 444 -20.85 6.71 13.62
CA PRO A 444 -19.86 5.65 13.79
C PRO A 444 -18.73 5.80 12.76
N LEU A 445 -17.49 5.83 13.24
CA LEU A 445 -16.29 5.85 12.40
C LEU A 445 -15.78 4.42 12.17
N ASP A 446 -15.26 4.16 10.97
CA ASP A 446 -14.53 2.93 10.68
C ASP A 446 -13.07 3.04 11.16
N PRO A 447 -12.31 1.91 11.24
CA PRO A 447 -10.91 1.93 11.67
C PRO A 447 -9.94 2.79 10.83
N ASP A 448 -10.37 3.27 9.67
CA ASP A 448 -9.63 4.16 8.79
C ASP A 448 -10.21 5.59 8.78
N ASP A 449 -10.97 5.96 9.81
CA ASP A 449 -11.59 7.28 10.06
C ASP A 449 -12.58 7.74 8.98
N LYS A 450 -13.08 6.82 8.14
CA LYS A 450 -14.13 7.11 7.17
C LYS A 450 -15.51 6.72 7.66
N ILE A 451 -16.49 7.50 7.24
CA ILE A 451 -17.90 7.22 7.50
C ILE A 451 -18.45 6.33 6.38
N ARG A 452 -18.92 5.13 6.75
CA ARG A 452 -19.63 4.21 5.84
C ARG A 452 -20.89 3.61 6.43
N ARG A 453 -21.09 3.85 7.73
CA ARG A 453 -22.13 3.22 8.55
C ARG A 453 -22.98 4.32 9.18
N ASN A 454 -24.27 4.07 9.27
CA ASN A 454 -25.22 4.89 10.00
C ASN A 454 -25.66 4.13 11.25
N LEU A 455 -25.80 4.84 12.37
CA LEU A 455 -26.31 4.31 13.63
C LEU A 455 -27.71 4.87 13.86
N PHE A 456 -28.72 4.00 13.90
CA PHE A 456 -30.13 4.40 14.05
C PHE A 456 -30.56 4.47 15.50
N PHE A 457 -30.16 3.45 16.26
CA PHE A 457 -30.50 3.30 17.66
C PHE A 457 -29.24 2.99 18.44
N ALA A 458 -29.07 3.69 19.56
CA ALA A 458 -28.00 3.45 20.52
C ALA A 458 -28.63 3.09 21.87
N SER A 459 -28.10 2.07 22.53
CA SER A 459 -28.54 1.66 23.87
C SER A 459 -27.45 1.96 24.88
N LEU A 460 -27.77 2.77 25.89
CA LEU A 460 -26.90 2.99 27.05
C LEU A 460 -27.44 2.19 28.23
N GLU A 461 -26.63 1.26 28.73
CA GLU A 461 -26.93 0.51 29.95
C GLU A 461 -26.57 1.35 31.18
N ASN A 462 -27.58 1.73 31.96
CA ASN A 462 -27.38 2.28 33.30
C ASN A 462 -27.64 1.17 34.34
N GLU A 463 -27.12 1.31 35.57
CA GLU A 463 -27.23 0.31 36.66
C GLU A 463 -28.66 -0.15 37.01
N ALA A 464 -29.70 0.52 36.50
CA ALA A 464 -31.11 0.22 36.76
C ALA A 464 -32.00 0.03 35.51
N ASP A 465 -31.61 0.50 34.32
CA ASP A 465 -32.44 0.42 33.10
C ASP A 465 -31.61 0.63 31.82
N THR A 466 -32.05 0.06 30.70
CA THR A 466 -31.45 0.25 29.37
C THR A 466 -32.23 1.33 28.63
N THR A 467 -31.62 2.51 28.46
CA THR A 467 -32.26 3.60 27.69
C THR A 467 -31.84 3.50 26.23
N VAL A 468 -32.83 3.50 25.33
CA VAL A 468 -32.60 3.49 23.89
C VAL A 468 -32.82 4.88 23.33
N TYR A 469 -31.84 5.37 22.58
CA TYR A 469 -31.87 6.66 21.91
C TYR A 469 -32.06 6.45 20.41
N THR A 470 -32.76 7.38 19.76
CA THR A 470 -32.97 7.40 18.31
C THR A 470 -32.05 8.43 17.68
N SER A 471 -31.46 8.11 16.53
CA SER A 471 -30.58 9.04 15.81
C SER A 471 -31.37 10.22 15.25
N PHE A 472 -30.71 11.36 15.16
CA PHE A 472 -31.27 12.61 14.66
C PHE A 472 -31.79 12.46 13.22
N GLY A 473 -30.98 11.94 12.30
CA GLY A 473 -31.40 11.75 10.91
C GLY A 473 -32.60 10.81 10.76
N LEU A 474 -32.67 9.74 11.57
CA LEU A 474 -33.84 8.86 11.56
C LEU A 474 -35.09 9.56 12.09
N LEU A 475 -34.98 10.27 13.21
CA LEU A 475 -36.11 10.97 13.83
C LEU A 475 -36.70 12.03 12.90
N VAL A 476 -35.84 12.77 12.18
CA VAL A 476 -36.25 13.74 11.15
C VAL A 476 -37.03 13.07 10.02
N ALA A 477 -36.56 11.92 9.52
CA ALA A 477 -37.25 11.18 8.48
C ALA A 477 -38.60 10.61 8.96
N LEU A 478 -38.65 10.03 10.17
CA LEU A 478 -39.87 9.49 10.76
C LEU A 478 -40.95 10.58 10.95
N HIS A 479 -40.56 11.76 11.44
CA HIS A 479 -41.47 12.89 11.56
C HIS A 479 -42.01 13.34 10.20
N TYR A 480 -41.14 13.46 9.19
CA TYR A 480 -41.55 13.79 7.83
C TYR A 480 -42.57 12.77 7.25
N PHE A 481 -42.34 11.47 7.47
CA PHE A 481 -43.26 10.43 7.03
C PHE A 481 -44.63 10.50 7.71
N TYR A 482 -44.64 10.79 9.01
CA TYR A 482 -45.87 10.93 9.78
C TYR A 482 -46.69 12.14 9.29
N GLU A 483 -46.07 13.31 9.20
CA GLU A 483 -46.76 14.55 8.80
C GLU A 483 -47.26 14.54 7.36
N GLN A 484 -46.43 14.12 6.40
CA GLN A 484 -46.76 14.22 4.99
C GLN A 484 -47.54 13.01 4.45
N HIS A 485 -47.34 11.83 5.06
CA HIS A 485 -47.87 10.57 4.51
C HIS A 485 -48.68 9.75 5.52
N GLY A 486 -48.78 10.17 6.78
CA GLY A 486 -49.47 9.42 7.84
C GLY A 486 -48.84 8.06 8.11
N LEU A 487 -47.57 7.87 7.73
CA LEU A 487 -46.85 6.61 7.90
C LEU A 487 -46.27 6.53 9.30
N ILE A 488 -46.52 5.41 9.98
CA ILE A 488 -46.00 5.13 11.31
C ILE A 488 -44.99 3.98 11.19
N SER A 489 -43.88 4.09 11.92
CA SER A 489 -42.92 2.99 12.03
C SER A 489 -43.53 1.85 12.87
N SER A 490 -43.53 0.63 12.34
CA SER A 490 -43.77 -0.58 13.12
C SER A 490 -42.43 -1.20 13.52
N GLY A 491 -42.19 -1.27 14.83
CA GLY A 491 -40.91 -1.67 15.42
C GLY A 491 -40.68 -0.85 16.69
N SER A 492 -40.16 -1.46 17.75
CA SER A 492 -39.95 -0.77 19.02
C SER A 492 -38.50 -0.32 19.14
N ALA A 493 -38.25 0.84 19.75
CA ALA A 493 -36.92 1.16 20.27
C ALA A 493 -36.38 0.04 21.18
N LEU A 494 -37.28 -0.75 21.81
CA LEU A 494 -36.95 -1.89 22.67
C LEU A 494 -36.71 -3.21 21.91
N ASP A 495 -37.09 -3.30 20.62
CA ASP A 495 -36.74 -4.42 19.73
C ASP A 495 -36.20 -3.85 18.41
N PRO A 496 -34.94 -3.35 18.41
CA PRO A 496 -34.37 -2.65 17.28
C PRO A 496 -34.37 -3.51 16.00
N ASN A 497 -34.27 -4.83 16.15
CA ASN A 497 -34.10 -5.79 15.05
C ASN A 497 -35.28 -5.92 14.08
N THR A 498 -36.40 -5.25 14.34
CA THR A 498 -37.64 -5.38 13.55
C THR A 498 -38.19 -4.03 13.07
N MET A 499 -37.30 -3.10 12.68
CA MET A 499 -37.72 -1.79 12.20
C MET A 499 -38.33 -1.82 10.79
N THR A 500 -39.56 -1.34 10.67
CA THR A 500 -40.30 -1.22 9.41
C THR A 500 -40.97 0.13 9.29
N VAL A 501 -40.94 0.73 8.10
CA VAL A 501 -41.64 1.99 7.80
C VAL A 501 -42.42 1.79 6.50
N GLY A 502 -43.75 1.86 6.58
CA GLY A 502 -44.61 1.43 5.48
C GLY A 502 -44.36 -0.05 5.17
N ASP A 503 -44.02 -0.37 3.91
CA ASP A 503 -43.71 -1.73 3.45
C ASP A 503 -42.19 -2.04 3.46
N VAL A 504 -41.35 -1.09 3.89
CA VAL A 504 -39.89 -1.23 3.83
C VAL A 504 -39.36 -1.77 5.14
N HIS A 505 -38.63 -2.88 5.06
CA HIS A 505 -37.91 -3.49 6.17
C HIS A 505 -36.46 -3.00 6.18
N PHE A 506 -36.05 -2.37 7.27
CA PHE A 506 -34.64 -2.11 7.52
C PHE A 506 -34.09 -3.34 8.23
N THR A 507 -32.92 -3.83 7.82
CA THR A 507 -32.24 -4.96 8.48
C THR A 507 -30.91 -4.46 9.00
N PRO A 508 -30.58 -4.69 10.28
CA PRO A 508 -29.29 -4.26 10.82
C PRO A 508 -28.15 -5.00 10.13
N MET A 509 -27.01 -4.33 10.00
CA MET A 509 -25.81 -4.96 9.45
C MET A 509 -25.27 -6.01 10.42
N GLU A 510 -24.82 -7.13 9.88
CA GLU A 510 -24.03 -8.10 10.63
C GLU A 510 -22.58 -7.63 10.75
N SER A 511 -21.83 -8.13 11.74
CA SER A 511 -20.41 -7.79 11.91
C SER A 511 -19.50 -8.28 10.77
N THR A 512 -20.04 -9.14 9.89
CA THR A 512 -19.42 -9.68 8.67
C THR A 512 -20.07 -9.16 7.39
N PHE A 513 -20.84 -8.06 7.45
CA PHE A 513 -21.52 -7.49 6.28
C PHE A 513 -20.53 -7.13 5.16
N GLY A 514 -20.63 -7.83 4.02
CA GLY A 514 -19.78 -7.61 2.85
C GLY A 514 -18.30 -7.78 3.18
N GLY A 515 -17.52 -6.70 3.03
CA GLY A 515 -16.08 -6.72 3.28
C GLY A 515 -15.68 -6.61 4.75
N TYR A 516 -16.62 -6.31 5.66
CA TYR A 516 -16.32 -6.19 7.09
C TYR A 516 -16.03 -7.56 7.72
N GLN A 517 -15.20 -7.54 8.77
CA GLN A 517 -14.90 -8.71 9.59
C GLN A 517 -14.73 -8.28 11.04
N SER A 518 -15.63 -8.70 11.92
CA SER A 518 -15.60 -8.38 13.36
C SER A 518 -15.65 -6.88 13.65
N VAL A 519 -16.37 -6.11 12.83
CA VAL A 519 -16.61 -4.67 13.11
C VAL A 519 -17.58 -4.53 14.29
N ASP A 520 -17.46 -3.44 15.03
CA ASP A 520 -18.41 -3.12 16.10
C ASP A 520 -19.81 -2.90 15.51
N ALA A 521 -20.67 -3.89 15.68
CA ALA A 521 -22.08 -3.86 15.30
C ALA A 521 -22.99 -3.58 16.50
N SER A 522 -22.46 -2.90 17.53
CA SER A 522 -23.26 -2.42 18.66
C SER A 522 -24.31 -1.41 18.19
N GLY A 523 -25.50 -1.46 18.80
CA GLY A 523 -26.65 -0.69 18.34
C GLY A 523 -27.21 -1.15 16.99
N TYR A 524 -28.14 -0.37 16.45
CA TYR A 524 -28.78 -0.69 15.17
C TYR A 524 -28.08 0.08 14.05
N GLN A 525 -27.21 -0.58 13.31
CA GLN A 525 -26.44 0.07 12.24
C GLN A 525 -26.83 -0.44 10.86
N ILE A 526 -26.79 0.43 9.85
CA ILE A 526 -26.87 0.03 8.44
C ILE A 526 -25.84 0.77 7.57
N PRO A 527 -25.47 0.25 6.39
CA PRO A 527 -24.55 0.96 5.49
C PRO A 527 -25.19 2.24 4.92
N ILE A 528 -24.36 3.28 4.75
CA ILE A 528 -24.77 4.55 4.14
C ILE A 528 -24.79 4.41 2.62
N THR A 529 -25.87 4.87 2.02
CA THR A 529 -26.01 5.08 0.57
C THR A 529 -25.74 6.55 0.25
N TYR A 530 -24.56 6.83 -0.27
CA TYR A 530 -24.21 8.18 -0.69
C TYR A 530 -24.91 8.55 -2.00
N ARG A 531 -25.57 9.72 -2.02
CA ARG A 531 -26.38 10.19 -3.16
C ARG A 531 -25.61 11.08 -4.14
N SER A 532 -24.82 12.01 -3.61
CA SER A 532 -24.06 13.03 -4.35
C SER A 532 -22.78 13.38 -3.59
N PRO A 533 -21.63 13.52 -4.26
CA PRO A 533 -20.37 13.97 -3.65
C PRO A 533 -20.31 15.48 -3.40
N ASP A 534 -21.03 16.28 -4.20
CA ASP A 534 -20.92 17.74 -4.22
C ASP A 534 -22.10 18.40 -3.50
N LYS A 535 -23.33 18.19 -3.99
CA LYS A 535 -24.53 18.88 -3.50
C LYS A 535 -25.67 17.91 -3.20
N ILE A 536 -25.79 17.50 -1.94
CA ILE A 536 -26.82 16.55 -1.46
C ILE A 536 -28.23 17.14 -1.40
N ALA A 537 -28.35 18.45 -1.16
CA ALA A 537 -29.62 19.16 -1.07
C ALA A 537 -29.44 20.57 -1.67
N GLU A 538 -30.54 21.25 -1.98
CA GLU A 538 -30.45 22.70 -2.21
C GLU A 538 -29.93 23.37 -0.93
N GLN A 539 -29.04 24.34 -1.07
CA GLN A 539 -28.32 24.97 0.05
C GLN A 539 -28.55 26.47 0.02
N VAL A 540 -28.92 27.04 1.15
CA VAL A 540 -29.08 28.48 1.39
C VAL A 540 -28.34 28.86 2.66
N SER A 541 -27.85 30.09 2.75
CA SER A 541 -27.17 30.59 3.95
C SER A 541 -28.15 31.05 5.02
N LEU A 542 -27.67 31.14 6.27
CA LEU A 542 -28.46 31.69 7.36
C LEU A 542 -28.87 33.15 7.07
N THR A 543 -27.97 33.95 6.48
CA THR A 543 -28.26 35.34 6.10
C THR A 543 -29.37 35.43 5.04
N GLU A 544 -29.41 34.55 4.04
CA GLU A 544 -30.48 34.53 3.03
C GLU A 544 -31.85 34.23 3.65
N ILE A 545 -31.91 33.34 4.65
CA ILE A 545 -33.14 33.09 5.41
C ILE A 545 -33.53 34.31 6.23
N LEU A 546 -32.60 34.92 6.97
CA LEU A 546 -32.87 36.09 7.82
C LEU A 546 -33.30 37.33 7.02
N THR A 547 -32.93 37.40 5.74
CA THR A 547 -33.35 38.46 4.82
C THR A 547 -34.62 38.13 4.03
N ASP A 548 -35.19 36.93 4.25
CA ASP A 548 -36.39 36.42 3.59
C ASP A 548 -36.31 36.52 2.05
N THR A 549 -35.13 36.24 1.49
CA THR A 549 -34.88 36.27 0.04
C THR A 549 -34.96 34.90 -0.64
N VAL A 550 -35.17 33.84 0.14
CA VAL A 550 -35.23 32.46 -0.34
C VAL A 550 -36.59 32.18 -0.98
N ASP A 551 -36.58 31.42 -2.07
CA ASP A 551 -37.81 30.98 -2.73
C ASP A 551 -38.63 30.08 -1.78
N PRO A 552 -39.89 30.43 -1.45
CA PRO A 552 -40.75 29.62 -0.57
C PRO A 552 -40.92 28.17 -1.04
N GLU A 553 -40.84 27.89 -2.34
CA GLU A 553 -40.93 26.52 -2.88
C GLU A 553 -39.76 25.61 -2.40
N LEU A 554 -38.67 26.21 -1.92
CA LEU A 554 -37.56 25.48 -1.31
C LEU A 554 -37.84 25.07 0.15
N ILE A 555 -38.87 25.62 0.79
CA ILE A 555 -39.19 25.38 2.21
C ILE A 555 -40.50 24.61 2.36
N THR A 556 -41.53 24.96 1.59
CA THR A 556 -42.88 24.41 1.72
C THR A 556 -42.90 22.89 1.55
N ASP A 557 -43.52 22.17 2.50
CA ASP A 557 -43.67 20.71 2.53
C ASP A 557 -42.34 19.91 2.48
N LYS A 558 -41.23 20.55 2.83
CA LYS A 558 -39.89 19.94 2.82
C LYS A 558 -39.31 19.73 4.21
N VAL A 559 -38.29 18.87 4.26
CA VAL A 559 -37.38 18.78 5.40
C VAL A 559 -36.39 19.94 5.30
N VAL A 560 -36.35 20.79 6.32
CA VAL A 560 -35.37 21.89 6.40
C VAL A 560 -34.36 21.55 7.49
N LEU A 561 -33.10 21.38 7.12
CA LEU A 561 -32.02 21.10 8.07
C LEU A 561 -31.20 22.36 8.29
N ILE A 562 -31.09 22.82 9.53
CA ILE A 562 -30.26 23.97 9.93
C ILE A 562 -29.02 23.41 10.62
N GLY A 563 -27.84 23.70 10.08
CA GLY A 563 -26.60 23.16 10.65
C GLY A 563 -25.37 23.96 10.25
N ASN A 564 -24.28 23.67 10.96
CA ASN A 564 -23.02 24.39 10.76
C ASN A 564 -22.25 23.85 9.56
N MET A 565 -21.70 24.75 8.74
CA MET A 565 -20.84 24.44 7.60
C MET A 565 -19.49 25.17 7.62
N ALA A 566 -19.31 26.11 8.55
CA ALA A 566 -18.08 26.91 8.65
C ALA A 566 -16.86 26.06 9.05
N TYR A 567 -15.73 26.23 8.36
CA TYR A 567 -14.55 25.37 8.49
C TYR A 567 -13.97 25.34 9.91
N ILE A 568 -14.01 26.47 10.61
CA ILE A 568 -13.43 26.63 11.96
C ILE A 568 -14.23 25.87 13.03
N SER A 569 -15.50 25.61 12.75
CA SER A 569 -16.48 25.16 13.75
C SER A 569 -17.20 23.87 13.37
N THR A 570 -16.75 23.20 12.29
CA THR A 570 -17.32 21.93 11.85
C THR A 570 -16.27 20.84 11.83
N ASP A 571 -16.63 19.69 12.37
CA ASP A 571 -15.86 18.47 12.16
C ASP A 571 -16.03 18.06 10.70
N LYS A 572 -14.90 18.02 9.98
CA LYS A 572 -14.83 17.56 8.58
C LYS A 572 -14.46 16.08 8.59
N PHE A 573 -15.34 15.27 8.04
CA PHE A 573 -15.19 13.82 8.05
C PHE A 573 -14.76 13.29 6.69
N PHE A 574 -13.97 12.23 6.73
CA PHE A 574 -13.62 11.47 5.54
C PHE A 574 -14.77 10.54 5.13
N THR A 575 -15.01 10.45 3.83
CA THR A 575 -16.06 9.62 3.25
C THR A 575 -15.48 8.86 2.05
N PRO A 576 -16.21 7.89 1.47
CA PRO A 576 -15.78 7.23 0.24
C PRO A 576 -15.36 8.20 -0.87
N TYR A 577 -15.98 9.39 -0.96
CA TYR A 577 -15.65 10.38 -1.99
C TYR A 577 -14.28 11.06 -1.81
N THR A 578 -13.66 11.00 -0.63
CA THR A 578 -12.31 11.54 -0.41
C THR A 578 -11.28 10.90 -1.35
N LEU A 579 -11.52 9.68 -1.85
CA LEU A 579 -10.65 9.07 -2.88
C LEU A 579 -10.55 9.88 -4.18
N ARG A 580 -11.54 10.71 -4.51
CA ARG A 580 -11.46 11.62 -5.68
C ARG A 580 -10.52 12.80 -5.41
N SER A 581 -10.54 13.33 -4.19
CA SER A 581 -9.71 14.46 -3.73
C SER A 581 -9.92 14.68 -2.23
N ASP A 582 -8.88 15.11 -1.52
CA ASP A 582 -8.94 15.57 -0.12
C ASP A 582 -9.92 16.75 0.10
N ARG A 583 -10.40 17.38 -0.99
CA ARG A 583 -11.42 18.43 -0.96
C ARG A 583 -12.85 17.94 -0.71
N TYR A 584 -13.10 16.63 -0.81
CA TYR A 584 -14.43 16.01 -0.63
C TYR A 584 -14.72 15.57 0.81
N GLN A 585 -14.18 16.28 1.80
CA GLN A 585 -14.59 16.07 3.19
C GLN A 585 -15.99 16.65 3.41
N MET A 586 -16.82 15.92 4.14
CA MET A 586 -18.20 16.32 4.43
C MET A 586 -18.31 16.81 5.87
N SER A 587 -19.12 17.85 6.08
CA SER A 587 -19.54 18.25 7.42
C SER A 587 -20.52 17.23 8.01
N GLY A 588 -20.62 17.18 9.36
CA GLY A 588 -21.57 16.29 10.04
C GLY A 588 -23.02 16.47 9.54
N VAL A 589 -23.45 17.71 9.30
CA VAL A 589 -24.78 18.00 8.76
C VAL A 589 -25.00 17.42 7.35
N GLU A 590 -23.99 17.44 6.49
CA GLU A 590 -24.07 16.82 5.16
C GLU A 590 -24.17 15.30 5.23
N VAL A 591 -23.49 14.69 6.20
CA VAL A 591 -23.61 13.25 6.46
C VAL A 591 -25.03 12.90 6.93
N HIS A 592 -25.61 13.68 7.85
CA HIS A 592 -27.01 13.50 8.29
C HIS A 592 -28.00 13.67 7.13
N LEU A 593 -27.74 14.58 6.18
CA LEU A 593 -28.57 14.71 4.96
C LEU A 593 -28.53 13.46 4.08
N HIS A 594 -27.37 12.81 3.94
CA HIS A 594 -27.29 11.53 3.24
C HIS A 594 -28.12 10.45 3.93
N MET A 595 -28.09 10.41 5.25
CA MET A 595 -28.90 9.48 6.05
C MET A 595 -30.40 9.73 5.82
N ILE A 596 -30.85 10.98 5.95
CA ILE A 596 -32.24 11.38 5.70
C ILE A 596 -32.66 11.02 4.27
N SER A 597 -31.86 11.41 3.26
CA SER A 597 -32.17 11.12 1.85
C SER A 597 -32.24 9.62 1.56
N GLN A 598 -31.39 8.80 2.18
CA GLN A 598 -31.48 7.33 2.09
C GLN A 598 -32.81 6.81 2.62
N PHE A 599 -33.30 7.32 3.75
CA PHE A 599 -34.61 6.93 4.29
C PHE A 599 -35.75 7.33 3.37
N LEU A 600 -35.81 8.60 2.99
CA LEU A 600 -36.86 9.12 2.12
C LEU A 600 -36.88 8.36 0.79
N GLY A 601 -35.70 8.10 0.23
CA GLY A 601 -35.53 7.33 -0.99
C GLY A 601 -35.99 5.88 -0.88
N ALA A 602 -35.67 5.20 0.21
CA ALA A 602 -36.09 3.82 0.41
C ALA A 602 -37.62 3.70 0.57
N VAL A 603 -38.22 4.55 1.40
CA VAL A 603 -39.65 4.48 1.76
C VAL A 603 -40.56 5.06 0.68
N LEU A 604 -40.20 6.19 0.06
CA LEU A 604 -41.07 6.91 -0.88
C LEU A 604 -40.79 6.54 -2.34
N ASP A 605 -39.52 6.34 -2.70
CA ASP A 605 -39.11 6.07 -4.09
C ASP A 605 -38.89 4.56 -4.36
N GLY A 606 -38.89 3.74 -3.31
CA GLY A 606 -38.60 2.31 -3.41
C GLY A 606 -37.14 2.01 -3.77
N TYR A 607 -36.20 2.91 -3.44
CA TYR A 607 -34.78 2.64 -3.68
C TYR A 607 -34.29 1.47 -2.80
N PRO A 608 -33.56 0.50 -3.38
CA PRO A 608 -33.13 -0.67 -2.63
C PRO A 608 -32.06 -0.29 -1.61
N LEU A 609 -32.19 -0.81 -0.38
CA LEU A 609 -31.18 -0.65 0.66
C LEU A 609 -29.93 -1.49 0.33
N PRO A 610 -28.75 -1.09 0.83
CA PRO A 610 -27.54 -1.88 0.69
C PRO A 610 -27.70 -3.27 1.29
N TRP A 611 -27.24 -4.30 0.57
CA TRP A 611 -27.28 -5.68 1.03
C TRP A 611 -25.97 -6.40 0.72
N ALA A 612 -25.73 -7.51 1.43
CA ALA A 612 -24.56 -8.36 1.23
C ALA A 612 -24.99 -9.82 1.19
N TRP A 613 -24.09 -10.70 0.75
CA TRP A 613 -24.35 -12.13 0.80
C TRP A 613 -24.20 -12.65 2.24
N PRO A 614 -25.04 -13.62 2.66
CA PRO A 614 -24.78 -14.34 3.89
C PRO A 614 -23.42 -15.03 3.83
N ASP A 615 -22.76 -15.17 4.98
CA ASP A 615 -21.42 -15.76 5.10
C ASP A 615 -21.27 -17.10 4.36
N GLY A 616 -22.28 -17.97 4.43
CA GLY A 616 -22.26 -19.27 3.74
C GLY A 616 -22.15 -19.16 2.21
N VAL A 617 -22.79 -18.14 1.61
CA VAL A 617 -22.75 -17.90 0.16
C VAL A 617 -21.40 -17.33 -0.24
N GLU A 618 -20.83 -16.41 0.54
CA GLU A 618 -19.50 -15.88 0.29
C GLU A 618 -18.41 -16.96 0.42
N ILE A 619 -18.51 -17.84 1.42
CA ILE A 619 -17.60 -18.97 1.58
C ILE A 619 -17.69 -19.88 0.35
N ALA A 620 -18.90 -20.22 -0.10
CA ALA A 620 -19.10 -21.02 -1.30
C ALA A 620 -18.50 -20.34 -2.54
N TRP A 621 -18.61 -19.01 -2.65
CA TRP A 621 -18.04 -18.21 -3.72
C TRP A 621 -16.50 -18.26 -3.74
N ILE A 622 -15.85 -18.10 -2.58
CA ILE A 622 -14.39 -18.21 -2.43
C ILE A 622 -13.91 -19.61 -2.84
N VAL A 623 -14.59 -20.65 -2.36
CA VAL A 623 -14.26 -22.05 -2.69
C VAL A 623 -14.46 -22.33 -4.18
N ALA A 624 -15.53 -21.80 -4.78
CA ALA A 624 -15.81 -21.95 -6.21
C ALA A 624 -14.70 -21.34 -7.07
N TRP A 625 -14.21 -20.15 -6.73
CA TRP A 625 -13.09 -19.52 -7.45
C TRP A 625 -11.74 -20.20 -7.19
N ALA A 626 -11.47 -20.71 -5.99
CA ALA A 626 -10.31 -21.59 -5.75
C ALA A 626 -10.35 -22.84 -6.65
N GLY A 627 -11.53 -23.45 -6.76
CA GLY A 627 -11.80 -24.60 -7.62
C GLY A 627 -11.62 -24.26 -9.10
N GLY A 628 -12.18 -23.14 -9.55
CA GLY A 628 -12.05 -22.62 -10.91
C GLY A 628 -10.59 -22.38 -11.30
N GLY A 629 -9.81 -21.72 -10.45
CA GLY A 629 -8.38 -21.49 -10.68
C GLY A 629 -7.57 -22.78 -10.79
N SER A 630 -7.84 -23.74 -9.89
CA SER A 630 -7.23 -25.08 -9.95
C SER A 630 -7.62 -25.83 -11.24
N LEU A 631 -8.90 -25.78 -11.63
CA LEU A 631 -9.41 -26.48 -12.80
C LEU A 631 -8.87 -25.90 -14.10
N ILE A 632 -8.84 -24.56 -14.24
CA ILE A 632 -8.25 -23.85 -15.38
C ILE A 632 -6.79 -24.24 -15.54
N THR A 633 -6.04 -24.25 -14.43
CA THR A 633 -4.62 -24.64 -14.42
C THR A 633 -4.42 -26.10 -14.79
N TRP A 634 -5.34 -26.98 -14.41
CA TRP A 634 -5.31 -28.39 -14.80
C TRP A 634 -5.65 -28.63 -16.27
N GLN A 635 -6.68 -27.97 -16.80
CA GLN A 635 -7.16 -28.16 -18.19
C GLN A 635 -6.21 -27.52 -19.20
N LEU A 636 -5.73 -26.31 -18.92
CA LEU A 636 -4.93 -25.52 -19.86
C LEU A 636 -3.44 -25.76 -19.64
N ARG A 637 -2.94 -26.82 -20.28
CA ARG A 637 -1.52 -27.22 -20.21
C ARG A 637 -0.57 -26.29 -20.97
N GLN A 638 -1.08 -25.51 -21.93
CA GLN A 638 -0.27 -24.55 -22.69
C GLN A 638 -0.28 -23.17 -22.03
N ARG A 639 0.91 -22.64 -21.73
CA ARG A 639 1.11 -21.39 -20.98
C ARG A 639 0.32 -20.20 -21.55
N ARG A 640 0.30 -20.04 -22.88
CA ARG A 640 -0.40 -18.92 -23.53
C ARG A 640 -1.91 -18.90 -23.23
N TYR A 641 -2.57 -20.06 -23.28
CA TYR A 641 -4.00 -20.17 -23.02
C TYR A 641 -4.30 -20.06 -21.53
N TRP A 642 -3.39 -20.55 -20.66
CA TRP A 642 -3.51 -20.37 -19.22
C TRP A 642 -3.46 -18.89 -18.81
N VAL A 643 -2.50 -18.10 -19.33
CA VAL A 643 -2.42 -16.65 -19.00
C VAL A 643 -3.70 -15.92 -19.40
N ILE A 644 -4.22 -16.22 -20.59
CA ILE A 644 -5.48 -15.62 -21.07
C ILE A 644 -6.64 -16.02 -20.15
N ALA A 645 -6.80 -17.31 -19.84
CA ALA A 645 -7.89 -17.77 -18.99
C ALA A 645 -7.78 -17.27 -17.55
N TYR A 646 -6.57 -17.14 -17.01
CA TYR A 646 -6.33 -16.51 -15.72
C TYR A 646 -6.79 -15.05 -15.74
N GLY A 647 -6.38 -14.28 -16.76
CA GLY A 647 -6.81 -12.88 -16.92
C GLY A 647 -8.33 -12.75 -17.05
N ILE A 648 -8.98 -13.63 -17.81
CA ILE A 648 -10.45 -13.69 -17.91
C ILE A 648 -11.08 -13.96 -16.54
N GLY A 649 -10.50 -14.87 -15.73
CA GLY A 649 -10.98 -15.16 -14.38
C GLY A 649 -10.93 -13.94 -13.46
N VAL A 650 -9.81 -13.20 -13.46
CA VAL A 650 -9.66 -11.96 -12.67
C VAL A 650 -10.71 -10.92 -13.09
N VAL A 651 -10.87 -10.70 -14.40
CA VAL A 651 -11.87 -9.75 -14.92
C VAL A 651 -13.29 -10.20 -14.59
N ALA A 652 -13.58 -11.50 -14.64
CA ALA A 652 -14.89 -12.04 -14.29
C ALA A 652 -15.22 -11.82 -12.80
N ILE A 653 -14.27 -12.03 -11.89
CA ILE A 653 -14.45 -11.73 -10.46
C ILE A 653 -14.76 -10.24 -10.26
N ALA A 654 -13.91 -9.35 -10.80
CA ALA A 654 -14.07 -7.91 -10.63
C ALA A 654 -15.37 -7.37 -11.26
N SER A 655 -15.72 -7.82 -12.47
CA SER A 655 -16.95 -7.41 -13.15
C SER A 655 -18.21 -7.90 -12.44
N THR A 656 -18.17 -9.10 -11.84
CA THR A 656 -19.29 -9.60 -11.03
C THR A 656 -19.55 -8.66 -9.86
N THR A 657 -18.52 -8.27 -9.10
CA THR A 657 -18.66 -7.31 -8.00
C THR A 657 -19.26 -5.98 -8.47
N VAL A 658 -18.81 -5.42 -9.60
CA VAL A 658 -19.36 -4.18 -10.15
C VAL A 658 -20.83 -4.31 -10.53
N VAL A 659 -21.22 -5.41 -11.18
CA VAL A 659 -22.61 -5.66 -11.59
C VAL A 659 -23.54 -5.75 -10.39
N PHE A 660 -23.14 -6.46 -9.35
CA PHE A 660 -23.92 -6.59 -8.12
C PHE A 660 -23.97 -5.26 -7.35
N PHE A 661 -22.90 -4.48 -7.37
CA PHE A 661 -22.88 -3.15 -6.78
C PHE A 661 -23.92 -2.20 -7.41
N TRP A 662 -24.19 -2.31 -8.72
CA TRP A 662 -25.29 -1.55 -9.34
C TRP A 662 -26.70 -1.91 -8.83
N SER A 663 -26.85 -3.07 -8.19
CA SER A 663 -28.06 -3.46 -7.46
C SER A 663 -27.98 -3.18 -5.95
N ASN A 664 -27.09 -2.26 -5.53
CA ASN A 664 -26.77 -1.93 -4.14
C ASN A 664 -26.28 -3.13 -3.31
N ALA A 665 -25.65 -4.11 -3.97
CA ALA A 665 -25.07 -5.25 -3.28
C ALA A 665 -23.56 -5.07 -3.09
N TRP A 666 -23.06 -5.21 -1.86
CA TRP A 666 -21.63 -5.25 -1.61
C TRP A 666 -21.14 -6.70 -1.51
N ILE A 667 -20.39 -7.13 -2.52
CA ILE A 667 -19.82 -8.48 -2.60
C ILE A 667 -18.30 -8.41 -2.60
N PRO A 668 -17.60 -9.06 -1.65
CA PRO A 668 -16.14 -9.07 -1.55
C PRO A 668 -15.45 -9.56 -2.82
N VAL A 669 -14.35 -8.90 -3.19
CA VAL A 669 -13.59 -9.18 -4.43
C VAL A 669 -12.17 -9.71 -4.15
N ILE A 670 -11.55 -9.27 -3.06
CA ILE A 670 -10.15 -9.55 -2.72
C ILE A 670 -10.01 -10.99 -2.25
N ALA A 671 -10.89 -11.46 -1.35
CA ALA A 671 -10.87 -12.84 -0.88
C ALA A 671 -11.00 -13.87 -2.04
N PRO A 672 -12.02 -13.82 -2.93
CA PRO A 672 -12.11 -14.76 -4.05
C PRO A 672 -10.95 -14.63 -5.05
N LEU A 673 -10.42 -13.43 -5.27
CA LEU A 673 -9.25 -13.22 -6.12
C LEU A 673 -7.99 -13.86 -5.51
N ALA A 674 -7.77 -13.72 -4.20
CA ALA A 674 -6.67 -14.35 -3.49
C ALA A 674 -6.77 -15.89 -3.57
N ALA A 675 -7.97 -16.44 -3.33
CA ALA A 675 -8.23 -17.87 -3.44
C ALA A 675 -7.97 -18.40 -4.87
N PHE A 676 -8.47 -17.70 -5.90
CA PHE A 676 -8.22 -18.03 -7.31
C PHE A 676 -6.73 -18.05 -7.65
N THR A 677 -5.99 -17.04 -7.17
CA THR A 677 -4.56 -16.87 -7.45
C THR A 677 -3.71 -17.92 -6.74
N LEU A 678 -3.96 -18.13 -5.43
CA LEU A 678 -3.26 -19.12 -4.62
C LEU A 678 -3.47 -20.54 -5.18
N ALA A 679 -4.72 -20.90 -5.49
CA ALA A 679 -5.05 -22.23 -5.99
C ALA A 679 -4.38 -22.51 -7.35
N SER A 680 -4.42 -21.53 -8.26
CA SER A 680 -3.75 -21.60 -9.56
C SER A 680 -2.22 -21.72 -9.41
N GLY A 681 -1.62 -20.91 -8.54
CA GLY A 681 -0.18 -20.92 -8.28
C GLY A 681 0.30 -22.22 -7.65
N SER A 682 -0.41 -22.75 -6.65
CA SER A 682 -0.08 -24.01 -5.98
C SER A 682 -0.09 -25.18 -6.97
N LEU A 683 -1.09 -25.26 -7.86
CA LEU A 683 -1.17 -26.35 -8.83
C LEU A 683 -0.08 -26.24 -9.91
N LEU A 684 0.26 -25.01 -10.34
CA LEU A 684 1.36 -24.77 -11.27
C LEU A 684 2.71 -25.20 -10.66
N MET A 685 2.94 -24.87 -9.38
CA MET A 685 4.12 -25.32 -8.63
C MET A 685 4.16 -26.85 -8.51
N TYR A 686 3.04 -27.50 -8.18
CA TYR A 686 2.94 -28.96 -8.10
C TYR A 686 3.27 -29.63 -9.45
N HIS A 687 2.73 -29.11 -10.55
CA HIS A 687 3.04 -29.64 -11.89
C HIS A 687 4.52 -29.49 -12.25
N ARG A 688 5.13 -28.34 -11.95
CA ARG A 688 6.57 -28.11 -12.17
C ARG A 688 7.44 -29.02 -11.29
N TYR A 689 7.08 -29.17 -10.02
CA TYR A 689 7.78 -30.07 -9.10
C TYR A 689 7.73 -31.52 -9.59
N ARG A 690 6.55 -32.00 -10.00
CA ARG A 690 6.38 -33.37 -10.50
C ARG A 690 7.11 -33.61 -11.82
N GLN A 691 7.15 -32.62 -12.72
CA GLN A 691 7.97 -32.69 -13.94
C GLN A 691 9.46 -32.78 -13.62
N ARG A 692 9.98 -31.93 -12.72
CA ARG A 692 11.40 -31.95 -12.30
C ARG A 692 11.78 -33.24 -11.57
N HIS A 693 10.90 -33.77 -10.72
CA HIS A 693 11.15 -35.03 -10.02
C HIS A 693 11.15 -36.24 -10.98
N ARG A 694 10.39 -36.16 -12.09
CA ARG A 694 10.41 -37.18 -13.16
C ARG A 694 11.61 -37.07 -14.10
N GLN A 695 12.28 -35.92 -14.17
CA GLN A 695 13.54 -35.76 -14.91
C GLN A 695 14.76 -36.20 -14.07
N ARG A 696 14.58 -36.39 -12.77
CA ARG A 696 15.62 -36.85 -11.82
C ARG A 696 15.55 -38.34 -11.49
N LEU A 697 14.44 -38.99 -11.82
CA LEU A 697 14.24 -40.44 -11.78
C LEU A 697 14.42 -40.98 -13.19
#